data_AF-A0A1J7IKE9-F1
#
_entry.id   AF-A0A1J7IKE9-F1
#
_cell.length_a   1.000
_cell.length_b   1.000
_cell.length_c   1.000
_cell.angle_alpha   90.00
_cell.angle_beta   90.00
_cell.angle_gamma   90.00
#
_symmetry.space_group_name_H-M   'P 1'
#
loop_
_entity.id
_entity.type
_entity.pdbx_description
1 polymer ?
#
loop_
_entity_poly.entity_id
_entity_poly.type
_entity_poly.pdbx_seq_one_letter_code
_entity_poly.pdbx_strand_id
1 'polypeptide(L)'
;MNNNNHHHNHHPHPFNHGSGCNNNNNVFPIPNPYYDHHQQQQQQQHVNHFNNNHSMPPRPFRKRAWHQGDQVDGCSHVKVYVAPVPRTSTEADVRLVFEVYGTIIEVVLLKDKLTGARQGSCLVKYATLDEADRAINALNNQYTFPGEASPVVVRYADRERERLEVVLYKVYVGHINKEASKRDFEDIFSPYGHVEEVFIPNLRGYAFVKYSNREMASAAIEGLNGKFTMRGCDNPLIVRFADPMKPKSGESRGKYLPGNFGPGSQEPAAWPQPNFGNSNIGRSIPPTGPHHPTIPHPQVTSQMQNWECGTSVVQQPFPFQQVHSQMVSMPLQPIQAPNVSSQPFSTEVQRQSHPADSSAQNMEQKLNSQLPTQTGSNPDKVVDSIPPVVPINFPDEVFPDCDWSEHYCPDGQKYYYNCVTCESRWEKPEEYVLYEKESQKPQGQEDHSSLHSQLSSSSPQQVAQRHQDINNDLKQSETSNVEQEYVTLSNVAWRNTKVVAMGSNPGNNLSVAEIPQFVLDAVELETPDKRKKMMVACTQPRRVAAMSVSRRVAEEMDVTIGEEVGYSIRFEDVSGAKTVLKYLTDGMLLREAMADPLLERYKVVILDEAHERTLATDVLFGLLKEVLKNRPDMKLVVMSATLEAEKFQGYFYGAPLMKVPGRLHPVEIFYTQEPERDYLEAAIRTVVQIHLCEPPGDILVFLTGEEEIEDACRKINKEVGNLGDQVGPVKAVPLYSTLPPAMQQKIFEPAPPPLKEGGLPGRKIVVSTNIAETSLTIDGIVYVIDPGFAKQKVYNPRIRVESLLVSPISKASAHQRSGRAGRTQPGKCFRLYTERSFNNDLQPQTYPEILRSNLANTVLTLKKLGIDDLVHFDFMDPPAPETLMRALEVLNYLGALDDEGNLTKLGEIMSEFPLDPQMSKMLVVSPEFNCSNEILSISAMLSVPNCFVRPREAQKAADEAKARFGHIDGDHLTLLNVYHAYKQNNEDPSWCYENFINQRGLKSADNVRQQLVRIMGRFNLKLCSTDFNSRDYYINIRKAMLAGYFMQVAHLERTGHYLTVKDNQTVHLHPSNCLDHKPEWVIYNEFVLTSRNFIRTVTDIKGEWLVDIAPHYYDLENFPNCEAKRVLDKLYKKREREKDEARSRK
;
A
#
# COMPACT_ATOMS: atom_id res chain seq x y z
N MET A 1 -5.97 -9.66 60.48
CA MET A 1 -6.60 -9.07 61.68
C MET A 1 -6.63 -7.56 61.53
N ASN A 2 -7.49 -6.85 62.27
CA ASN A 2 -7.99 -5.52 61.89
C ASN A 2 -7.18 -4.32 62.41
N ASN A 3 -7.42 -3.18 61.76
CA ASN A 3 -7.34 -1.79 62.26
C ASN A 3 -5.94 -1.17 62.50
N ASN A 4 -5.75 0.17 62.43
CA ASN A 4 -6.73 1.26 62.22
C ASN A 4 -6.16 2.52 61.51
N ASN A 5 -7.05 3.44 61.10
CA ASN A 5 -6.76 4.76 60.50
C ASN A 5 -6.40 5.84 61.54
N HIS A 6 -5.69 6.93 61.14
CA HIS A 6 -6.32 8.24 60.83
C HIS A 6 -5.34 9.39 60.42
N HIS A 7 -5.91 10.54 60.02
CA HIS A 7 -5.26 11.72 59.43
C HIS A 7 -4.84 12.81 60.45
N HIS A 8 -4.01 13.78 60.03
CA HIS A 8 -4.49 15.14 59.75
C HIS A 8 -3.48 16.03 58.98
N ASN A 9 -3.98 17.15 58.42
CA ASN A 9 -3.23 18.17 57.66
C ASN A 9 -2.91 19.40 58.54
N HIS A 10 -1.96 20.25 58.13
CA HIS A 10 -2.24 21.66 57.74
C HIS A 10 -1.02 22.42 57.16
N HIS A 11 -1.32 23.51 56.46
CA HIS A 11 -0.47 24.48 55.72
C HIS A 11 -0.51 25.86 56.44
N PRO A 12 0.15 26.97 55.98
CA PRO A 12 1.43 27.17 55.23
C PRO A 12 2.25 28.44 55.66
N HIS A 13 3.36 28.74 54.93
CA HIS A 13 3.92 30.09 54.63
C HIS A 13 4.64 30.94 55.74
N PRO A 14 5.40 32.03 55.40
CA PRO A 14 6.46 32.18 54.35
C PRO A 14 7.69 33.10 54.75
N PHE A 15 8.54 33.47 53.77
CA PHE A 15 9.45 34.66 53.63
C PHE A 15 11.01 34.55 53.66
N ASN A 16 11.60 34.80 52.46
CA ASN A 16 12.62 35.79 52.04
C ASN A 16 14.03 36.04 52.68
N HIS A 17 14.99 36.18 51.74
CA HIS A 17 16.17 37.09 51.66
C HIS A 17 17.40 36.99 52.59
N GLY A 18 18.59 37.12 51.98
CA GLY A 18 19.89 37.38 52.63
C GLY A 18 21.05 37.34 51.60
N SER A 19 22.00 38.29 51.65
CA SER A 19 23.05 38.51 50.62
C SER A 19 24.47 38.62 51.21
N GLY A 20 25.53 38.38 50.43
CA GLY A 20 26.81 39.13 50.60
C GLY A 20 28.19 38.43 50.50
N CYS A 21 28.83 38.51 49.33
CA CYS A 21 30.22 38.98 49.05
C CYS A 21 31.54 38.34 49.58
N ASN A 22 32.46 38.09 48.61
CA ASN A 22 33.93 38.38 48.58
C ASN A 22 34.93 37.54 49.45
N ASN A 23 36.16 37.15 49.03
CA ASN A 23 37.11 37.68 48.02
C ASN A 23 38.38 36.77 47.76
N ASN A 24 38.97 36.88 46.55
CA ASN A 24 40.41 36.83 46.15
C ASN A 24 41.39 35.63 46.38
N ASN A 25 41.70 34.94 45.27
CA ASN A 25 42.99 34.82 44.54
C ASN A 25 44.38 34.70 45.27
N ASN A 26 45.13 33.63 44.95
CA ASN A 26 46.38 33.61 44.11
C ASN A 26 47.05 32.19 44.13
N VAL A 27 47.32 31.48 43.02
CA VAL A 27 48.33 31.58 41.92
C VAL A 27 49.44 30.50 42.01
N PHE A 28 49.82 29.98 40.84
CA PHE A 28 50.78 28.90 40.48
C PHE A 28 52.28 29.19 40.80
N PRO A 29 53.23 28.19 40.84
CA PRO A 29 53.73 27.47 39.63
C PRO A 29 54.25 26.01 39.77
N ILE A 30 54.70 25.44 38.64
CA ILE A 30 55.37 24.12 38.45
C ILE A 30 56.87 24.36 38.12
N PRO A 31 57.80 23.43 38.41
CA PRO A 31 58.48 22.68 37.31
C PRO A 31 58.94 21.23 37.67
N ASN A 32 59.62 20.56 36.74
CA ASN A 32 60.22 19.20 36.83
C ASN A 32 61.54 19.19 36.01
N PRO A 33 62.67 18.56 36.44
CA PRO A 33 63.15 17.35 35.72
C PRO A 33 64.15 16.35 36.42
N TYR A 34 64.11 15.08 35.97
CA TYR A 34 65.20 14.09 35.69
C TYR A 34 66.17 13.43 36.74
N TYR A 35 66.21 12.08 36.63
CA TYR A 35 67.34 11.10 36.61
C TYR A 35 67.92 10.35 37.87
N ASP A 36 68.06 9.01 37.67
CA ASP A 36 69.13 8.05 38.10
C ASP A 36 69.19 7.44 39.54
N HIS A 37 69.70 6.21 39.81
CA HIS A 37 70.20 5.09 38.95
C HIS A 37 70.17 3.69 39.65
N HIS A 38 70.64 2.62 38.95
CA HIS A 38 71.07 1.27 39.41
C HIS A 38 70.04 0.18 39.86
N GLN A 39 70.37 -1.15 39.91
CA GLN A 39 70.93 -2.08 38.89
C GLN A 39 70.98 -3.57 39.36
N GLN A 40 71.37 -4.48 38.44
CA GLN A 40 71.78 -5.91 38.57
C GLN A 40 70.67 -6.98 38.35
N GLN A 41 70.66 -7.78 37.26
CA GLN A 41 71.53 -8.91 36.76
C GLN A 41 71.03 -10.29 37.27
N GLN A 42 71.08 -11.44 36.55
CA GLN A 42 71.45 -11.86 35.17
C GLN A 42 70.60 -13.14 34.82
N GLN A 43 70.66 -13.93 33.74
CA GLN A 43 71.49 -14.19 32.52
C GLN A 43 70.50 -14.66 31.40
N GLN A 44 70.67 -14.47 30.07
CA GLN A 44 71.57 -15.08 29.05
C GLN A 44 71.29 -16.58 28.71
N GLN A 45 71.41 -17.10 27.47
CA GLN A 45 71.71 -16.46 26.16
C GLN A 45 71.29 -17.30 24.91
N HIS A 46 71.23 -16.59 23.77
CA HIS A 46 71.32 -16.96 22.34
C HIS A 46 71.85 -18.35 21.89
N VAL A 47 71.46 -18.79 20.68
CA VAL A 47 72.29 -18.94 19.43
C VAL A 47 71.49 -19.71 18.33
N ASN A 48 71.90 -19.57 17.05
CA ASN A 48 71.29 -20.19 15.85
C ASN A 48 71.84 -21.60 15.52
N HIS A 49 71.27 -22.20 14.45
CA HIS A 49 71.94 -23.02 13.40
C HIS A 49 71.90 -24.57 13.41
N PHE A 50 71.85 -25.11 12.17
CA PHE A 50 72.12 -26.47 11.66
C PHE A 50 71.30 -27.73 12.09
N ASN A 51 70.18 -27.95 11.39
CA ASN A 51 70.00 -28.94 10.27
C ASN A 51 70.16 -30.48 10.48
N ASN A 52 69.49 -31.24 9.60
CA ASN A 52 69.65 -32.67 9.22
C ASN A 52 69.19 -33.78 10.21
N ASN A 53 68.74 -34.97 9.76
CA ASN A 53 68.01 -35.38 8.53
C ASN A 53 67.47 -36.84 8.66
N HIS A 54 66.80 -37.33 7.60
CA HIS A 54 66.30 -38.70 7.27
C HIS A 54 64.75 -38.83 7.30
N SER A 55 64.06 -39.29 6.23
CA SER A 55 64.50 -39.79 4.91
C SER A 55 63.58 -39.38 3.74
N MET A 56 64.19 -38.81 2.70
CA MET A 56 63.73 -38.80 1.28
C MET A 56 64.02 -40.19 0.64
N PRO A 57 63.55 -40.59 -0.59
CA PRO A 57 63.73 -39.85 -1.86
C PRO A 57 62.60 -40.08 -2.94
N PRO A 58 62.78 -39.91 -4.28
CA PRO A 58 62.26 -38.68 -4.90
C PRO A 58 61.59 -38.76 -6.31
N ARG A 59 60.99 -37.62 -6.70
CA ARG A 59 60.81 -36.97 -8.03
C ARG A 59 61.37 -37.67 -9.30
N PRO A 60 60.72 -37.44 -10.47
CA PRO A 60 61.23 -36.37 -11.35
C PRO A 60 60.16 -35.45 -12.02
N PHE A 61 60.61 -34.30 -12.53
CA PHE A 61 59.83 -33.37 -13.38
C PHE A 61 59.89 -33.76 -14.88
N ARG A 62 58.89 -33.34 -15.69
CA ARG A 62 59.15 -32.53 -16.92
C ARG A 62 57.91 -31.97 -17.65
N LYS A 63 58.02 -30.69 -18.03
CA LYS A 63 57.47 -29.97 -19.21
C LYS A 63 55.94 -29.92 -19.47
N ARG A 64 55.52 -28.80 -20.08
CA ARG A 64 54.20 -28.60 -20.72
C ARG A 64 54.08 -29.45 -21.99
N ALA A 65 52.86 -29.86 -22.30
CA ALA A 65 52.36 -30.00 -23.67
C ALA A 65 51.01 -29.28 -23.76
N TRP A 66 50.76 -28.57 -24.87
CA TRP A 66 49.41 -28.21 -25.31
C TRP A 66 49.11 -29.10 -26.51
N HIS A 67 48.12 -29.97 -26.40
CA HIS A 67 47.53 -30.69 -27.53
C HIS A 67 46.00 -30.58 -27.44
N GLN A 68 45.38 -30.50 -28.61
CA GLN A 68 43.94 -30.29 -28.77
C GLN A 68 43.19 -31.63 -28.63
N GLY A 69 41.96 -31.55 -28.13
CA GLY A 69 41.04 -32.67 -27.94
C GLY A 69 39.88 -32.17 -27.07
N ASP A 70 38.66 -32.32 -27.56
CA ASP A 70 37.49 -31.63 -27.02
C ASP A 70 37.08 -32.11 -25.61
N GLN A 71 36.76 -31.17 -24.72
CA GLN A 71 35.84 -31.41 -23.60
C GLN A 71 35.20 -30.10 -23.12
N VAL A 72 33.91 -30.17 -22.77
CA VAL A 72 33.00 -29.01 -22.66
C VAL A 72 32.64 -28.70 -21.20
N ASP A 73 33.65 -28.63 -20.33
CA ASP A 73 33.45 -28.49 -18.88
C ASP A 73 33.21 -27.04 -18.43
N GLY A 74 32.04 -26.52 -18.82
CA GLY A 74 31.45 -25.28 -18.30
C GLY A 74 30.25 -25.50 -17.36
N CYS A 75 29.92 -26.76 -17.02
CA CYS A 75 28.60 -27.07 -16.44
C CYS A 75 28.46 -26.72 -14.96
N SER A 76 27.38 -26.01 -14.62
CA SER A 76 27.01 -25.66 -13.26
C SER A 76 25.98 -26.65 -12.71
N HIS A 77 26.45 -27.61 -11.90
CA HIS A 77 25.59 -28.59 -11.22
C HIS A 77 24.42 -27.93 -10.47
N VAL A 78 23.19 -28.38 -10.71
CA VAL A 78 21.96 -27.74 -10.20
C VAL A 78 21.34 -28.57 -9.07
N LYS A 79 20.83 -27.90 -8.02
CA LYS A 79 20.20 -28.55 -6.85
C LYS A 79 18.68 -28.41 -6.86
N VAL A 80 18.02 -29.52 -6.53
CA VAL A 80 16.57 -29.72 -6.48
C VAL A 80 16.20 -30.23 -5.08
N TYR A 81 15.12 -29.72 -4.51
CA TYR A 81 14.53 -30.13 -3.24
C TYR A 81 13.33 -31.04 -3.47
N VAL A 82 13.21 -32.10 -2.66
CA VAL A 82 12.19 -33.15 -2.75
C VAL A 82 11.56 -33.41 -1.38
N ALA A 83 10.23 -33.34 -1.28
CA ALA A 83 9.45 -33.75 -0.09
C ALA A 83 7.97 -34.00 -0.43
N PRO A 84 7.25 -34.93 0.24
CA PRO A 84 7.73 -35.84 1.27
C PRO A 84 8.59 -36.98 0.70
N VAL A 85 9.43 -37.57 1.55
CA VAL A 85 10.24 -38.76 1.29
C VAL A 85 10.18 -39.63 2.56
N PRO A 86 9.93 -40.95 2.48
CA PRO A 86 9.79 -41.78 3.66
C PRO A 86 10.99 -41.66 4.61
N ARG A 87 10.72 -41.53 5.91
CA ARG A 87 11.79 -41.42 6.92
C ARG A 87 12.66 -42.68 7.01
N THR A 88 12.21 -43.80 6.43
CA THR A 88 12.97 -45.04 6.26
C THR A 88 13.92 -45.02 5.05
N SER A 89 13.62 -44.27 3.98
CA SER A 89 14.36 -44.28 2.71
C SER A 89 15.85 -43.97 2.83
N THR A 90 16.63 -44.61 1.97
CA THR A 90 18.08 -44.48 1.81
C THR A 90 18.43 -43.61 0.59
N GLU A 91 19.73 -43.36 0.36
CA GLU A 91 20.18 -42.64 -0.83
C GLU A 91 19.84 -43.41 -2.12
N ALA A 92 19.93 -44.74 -2.08
CA ALA A 92 19.68 -45.62 -3.22
C ALA A 92 18.20 -45.57 -3.66
N ASP A 93 17.26 -45.53 -2.71
CA ASP A 93 15.83 -45.46 -3.01
C ASP A 93 15.44 -44.15 -3.71
N VAL A 94 16.12 -43.05 -3.37
CA VAL A 94 15.95 -41.76 -4.06
C VAL A 94 16.62 -41.77 -5.43
N ARG A 95 17.85 -42.31 -5.55
CA ARG A 95 18.53 -42.43 -6.85
C ARG A 95 17.72 -43.26 -7.85
N LEU A 96 17.16 -44.39 -7.43
CA LEU A 96 16.33 -45.27 -8.28
C LEU A 96 15.22 -44.52 -9.02
N VAL A 97 14.60 -43.53 -8.36
CA VAL A 97 13.52 -42.71 -8.94
C VAL A 97 14.07 -41.55 -9.77
N PHE A 98 15.10 -40.85 -9.28
CA PHE A 98 15.55 -39.58 -9.85
C PHE A 98 16.61 -39.73 -10.97
N GLU A 99 17.36 -40.82 -11.03
CA GLU A 99 18.50 -41.03 -11.95
C GLU A 99 18.03 -41.31 -13.40
N VAL A 100 16.75 -41.70 -13.57
CA VAL A 100 16.07 -41.86 -14.85
C VAL A 100 16.01 -40.55 -15.66
N TYR A 101 15.99 -39.40 -14.99
CA TYR A 101 15.82 -38.08 -15.62
C TYR A 101 17.14 -37.36 -15.92
N GLY A 102 18.23 -37.80 -15.28
CA GLY A 102 19.55 -37.20 -15.42
C GLY A 102 20.62 -37.73 -14.46
N THR A 103 21.85 -37.34 -14.71
CA THR A 103 23.07 -37.74 -13.99
C THR A 103 23.08 -37.15 -12.58
N ILE A 104 22.89 -37.99 -11.55
CA ILE A 104 22.90 -37.54 -10.16
C ILE A 104 24.31 -37.51 -9.58
N ILE A 105 24.78 -36.30 -9.28
CA ILE A 105 26.08 -36.00 -8.67
C ILE A 105 26.07 -36.29 -7.16
N GLU A 106 24.99 -35.93 -6.46
CA GLU A 106 24.91 -35.89 -4.99
C GLU A 106 23.44 -36.01 -4.56
N VAL A 107 23.14 -36.82 -3.56
CA VAL A 107 21.84 -36.82 -2.87
C VAL A 107 22.08 -36.65 -1.38
N VAL A 108 21.35 -35.74 -0.75
CA VAL A 108 21.48 -35.41 0.67
C VAL A 108 20.13 -35.57 1.35
N LEU A 109 19.94 -36.67 2.07
CA LEU A 109 18.77 -36.87 2.93
C LEU A 109 18.83 -35.89 4.12
N LEU A 110 17.81 -35.06 4.27
CA LEU A 110 17.80 -34.00 5.28
C LEU A 110 17.46 -34.58 6.67
N LYS A 111 18.19 -34.10 7.67
CA LYS A 111 18.08 -34.48 9.07
C LYS A 111 17.95 -33.25 9.96
N ASP A 112 17.15 -33.42 10.99
CA ASP A 112 16.97 -32.44 12.04
C ASP A 112 18.27 -32.24 12.83
N LYS A 113 18.63 -30.98 13.09
CA LYS A 113 19.93 -30.62 13.68
C LYS A 113 20.01 -30.82 15.20
N LEU A 114 18.86 -30.97 15.88
CA LEU A 114 18.77 -31.14 17.33
C LEU A 114 18.54 -32.61 17.70
N THR A 115 17.71 -33.31 16.93
CA THR A 115 17.29 -34.70 17.19
C THR A 115 17.98 -35.74 16.31
N GLY A 116 18.65 -35.33 15.22
CA GLY A 116 19.30 -36.23 14.26
C GLY A 116 18.34 -37.06 13.38
N ALA A 117 17.02 -36.97 13.63
CA ALA A 117 16.00 -37.70 12.89
C ALA A 117 15.89 -37.20 11.43
N ARG A 118 15.55 -38.09 10.49
CA ARG A 118 15.28 -37.71 9.09
C ARG A 118 14.00 -36.87 9.01
N GLN A 119 14.07 -35.73 8.35
CA GLN A 119 12.97 -34.76 8.26
C GLN A 119 11.87 -35.15 7.24
N GLY A 120 12.10 -36.20 6.46
CA GLY A 120 11.18 -36.64 5.41
C GLY A 120 11.35 -35.86 4.10
N SER A 121 12.57 -35.40 3.81
CA SER A 121 12.91 -34.62 2.62
C SER A 121 14.39 -34.82 2.22
N CYS A 122 14.73 -34.49 0.98
CA CYS A 122 16.10 -34.56 0.49
C CYS A 122 16.43 -33.48 -0.54
N LEU A 123 17.73 -33.29 -0.80
CA LEU A 123 18.25 -32.52 -1.92
C LEU A 123 18.87 -33.49 -2.94
N VAL A 124 18.50 -33.37 -4.20
CA VAL A 124 19.10 -34.09 -5.34
C VAL A 124 19.88 -33.07 -6.18
N LYS A 125 21.04 -33.46 -6.70
CA LYS A 125 21.92 -32.59 -7.49
C LYS A 125 22.23 -33.21 -8.85
N TYR A 126 21.80 -32.55 -9.91
CA TYR A 126 22.04 -32.95 -11.29
C TYR A 126 23.31 -32.31 -11.86
N ALA A 127 23.84 -32.87 -12.96
CA ALA A 127 24.99 -32.30 -13.66
C ALA A 127 24.62 -31.00 -14.40
N THR A 128 23.43 -30.95 -14.99
CA THR A 128 22.91 -29.88 -15.85
C THR A 128 21.60 -29.27 -15.33
N LEU A 129 21.15 -28.17 -15.94
CA LEU A 129 19.84 -27.56 -15.68
C LEU A 129 18.70 -28.36 -16.31
N ASP A 130 18.85 -28.76 -17.58
CA ASP A 130 17.85 -29.52 -18.34
C ASP A 130 17.49 -30.87 -17.69
N GLU A 131 18.44 -31.53 -17.02
CA GLU A 131 18.18 -32.72 -16.20
C GLU A 131 17.31 -32.41 -14.97
N ALA A 132 17.55 -31.28 -14.31
CA ALA A 132 16.75 -30.83 -13.17
C ALA A 132 15.33 -30.42 -13.59
N ASP A 133 15.17 -29.72 -14.71
CA ASP A 133 13.84 -29.39 -15.27
C ASP A 133 13.06 -30.64 -15.67
N ARG A 134 13.70 -31.65 -16.27
CA ARG A 134 13.04 -32.94 -16.57
C ARG A 134 12.57 -33.65 -15.30
N ALA A 135 13.40 -33.70 -14.26
CA ALA A 135 13.04 -34.31 -12.98
C ALA A 135 11.89 -33.56 -12.28
N ILE A 136 11.92 -32.23 -12.29
CA ILE A 136 10.85 -31.37 -11.75
C ILE A 136 9.54 -31.64 -12.52
N ASN A 137 9.55 -31.52 -13.84
CA ASN A 137 8.33 -31.61 -14.65
C ASN A 137 7.69 -33.02 -14.66
N ALA A 138 8.48 -34.08 -14.46
CA ALA A 138 7.99 -35.46 -14.46
C ALA A 138 7.59 -36.02 -13.08
N LEU A 139 8.13 -35.48 -11.98
CA LEU A 139 7.91 -36.02 -10.63
C LEU A 139 7.10 -35.09 -9.72
N ASN A 140 7.17 -33.78 -9.90
CA ASN A 140 6.48 -32.81 -9.04
C ASN A 140 4.96 -33.01 -9.08
N ASN A 141 4.39 -33.34 -7.91
CA ASN A 141 2.99 -33.71 -7.69
C ASN A 141 2.49 -34.93 -8.51
N GLN A 142 3.38 -35.72 -9.11
CA GLN A 142 3.03 -36.85 -9.99
C GLN A 142 3.50 -38.22 -9.46
N TYR A 143 4.58 -38.27 -8.69
CA TYR A 143 5.09 -39.51 -8.09
C TYR A 143 4.81 -39.56 -6.58
N THR A 144 4.52 -40.74 -6.03
CA THR A 144 4.35 -40.96 -4.58
C THR A 144 5.26 -42.08 -4.13
N PHE A 145 6.11 -41.84 -3.12
CA PHE A 145 6.96 -42.88 -2.56
C PHE A 145 6.12 -43.94 -1.79
N PRO A 146 6.46 -45.24 -1.86
CA PRO A 146 5.76 -46.28 -1.12
C PRO A 146 5.71 -46.00 0.39
N GLY A 147 4.51 -45.86 0.94
CA GLY A 147 4.26 -45.57 2.36
C GLY A 147 3.99 -44.11 2.71
N GLU A 148 4.15 -43.16 1.78
CA GLU A 148 3.69 -41.78 1.96
C GLU A 148 2.26 -41.58 1.45
N ALA A 149 1.51 -40.69 2.11
CA ALA A 149 0.10 -40.41 1.80
C ALA A 149 -0.10 -39.27 0.78
N SER A 150 0.97 -38.69 0.23
CA SER A 150 0.92 -37.54 -0.68
C SER A 150 2.07 -37.57 -1.69
N PRO A 151 1.86 -37.08 -2.92
CA PRO A 151 2.89 -37.07 -3.95
C PRO A 151 4.02 -36.09 -3.64
N VAL A 152 5.17 -36.32 -4.27
CA VAL A 152 6.40 -35.58 -4.03
C VAL A 152 6.38 -34.20 -4.68
N VAL A 153 6.61 -33.16 -3.88
CA VAL A 153 6.92 -31.82 -4.38
C VAL A 153 8.40 -31.79 -4.76
N VAL A 154 8.69 -31.50 -6.03
CA VAL A 154 10.04 -31.45 -6.61
C VAL A 154 10.25 -30.07 -7.20
N ARG A 155 11.19 -29.30 -6.64
CA ARG A 155 11.40 -27.88 -7.00
C ARG A 155 12.87 -27.49 -6.89
N TYR A 156 13.28 -26.41 -7.55
CA TYR A 156 14.64 -25.86 -7.36
C TYR A 156 14.95 -25.55 -5.89
N ALA A 157 16.18 -25.86 -5.47
CA ALA A 157 16.71 -25.43 -4.19
C ALA A 157 16.99 -23.91 -4.20
N ASP A 158 16.93 -23.28 -3.03
CA ASP A 158 16.76 -21.84 -2.89
C ASP A 158 17.78 -21.00 -3.71
N ARG A 159 17.25 -20.12 -4.56
CA ARG A 159 17.96 -19.12 -5.41
C ARG A 159 18.88 -19.63 -6.52
N GLU A 160 19.03 -20.93 -6.77
CA GLU A 160 19.86 -21.38 -7.91
C GLU A 160 19.24 -20.99 -9.27
N ARG A 161 17.91 -20.88 -9.39
CA ARG A 161 17.24 -20.42 -10.64
C ARG A 161 17.57 -18.97 -10.98
N GLU A 162 17.36 -18.04 -10.05
CA GLU A 162 17.66 -16.60 -10.21
C GLU A 162 19.13 -16.37 -10.60
N ARG A 163 20.03 -17.17 -10.00
CA ARG A 163 21.48 -17.13 -10.25
C ARG A 163 21.86 -17.55 -11.67
N LEU A 164 21.10 -18.47 -12.28
CA LEU A 164 21.35 -18.93 -13.65
C LEU A 164 20.72 -17.98 -14.67
N GLU A 165 19.50 -17.49 -14.43
CA GLU A 165 18.80 -16.56 -15.33
C GLU A 165 19.61 -15.28 -15.60
N VAL A 166 20.29 -14.71 -14.59
CA VAL A 166 21.14 -13.51 -14.72
C VAL A 166 22.36 -13.69 -15.64
N VAL A 167 22.79 -14.93 -15.90
CA VAL A 167 24.01 -15.24 -16.67
C VAL A 167 23.72 -15.40 -18.17
N LEU A 168 22.49 -15.80 -18.53
CA LEU A 168 22.15 -16.28 -19.87
C LEU A 168 22.00 -15.20 -20.96
N TYR A 169 22.00 -13.91 -20.59
CA TYR A 169 21.88 -12.78 -21.53
C TYR A 169 23.01 -11.73 -21.42
N LYS A 170 24.09 -12.03 -20.67
CA LYS A 170 25.27 -11.15 -20.57
C LYS A 170 26.48 -11.77 -21.27
N VAL A 171 27.11 -10.97 -22.13
CA VAL A 171 28.16 -11.36 -23.07
C VAL A 171 29.45 -10.62 -22.72
N TYR A 172 30.57 -11.34 -22.70
CA TYR A 172 31.93 -10.81 -22.63
C TYR A 172 32.46 -10.54 -24.05
N VAL A 173 33.08 -9.37 -24.25
CA VAL A 173 33.65 -8.93 -25.53
C VAL A 173 35.12 -8.57 -25.34
N GLY A 174 36.05 -9.43 -25.78
CA GLY A 174 37.50 -9.20 -25.75
C GLY A 174 38.07 -8.71 -27.08
N HIS A 175 39.34 -8.28 -27.06
CA HIS A 175 40.08 -7.71 -28.21
C HIS A 175 39.53 -6.38 -28.74
N ILE A 176 38.96 -5.56 -27.86
CA ILE A 176 38.46 -4.23 -28.19
C ILE A 176 39.59 -3.20 -28.25
N ASN A 177 39.37 -2.11 -28.98
CA ASN A 177 40.27 -0.95 -28.94
C ASN A 177 40.19 -0.31 -27.54
N LYS A 178 41.34 0.13 -26.99
CA LYS A 178 41.43 0.78 -25.67
C LYS A 178 40.75 2.15 -25.64
N GLU A 179 40.54 2.74 -26.81
CA GLU A 179 39.89 4.04 -27.00
C GLU A 179 38.41 3.91 -27.46
N ALA A 180 37.89 2.68 -27.57
CA ALA A 180 36.50 2.45 -27.98
C ALA A 180 35.50 3.04 -26.97
N SER A 181 34.57 3.85 -27.45
CA SER A 181 33.51 4.47 -26.64
C SER A 181 32.31 3.55 -26.50
N LYS A 182 31.42 3.84 -25.55
CA LYS A 182 30.15 3.10 -25.38
C LYS A 182 29.34 3.04 -26.69
N ARG A 183 29.36 4.12 -27.47
CA ARG A 183 28.60 4.27 -28.72
C ARG A 183 29.09 3.31 -29.81
N ASP A 184 30.40 3.07 -29.90
CA ASP A 184 30.96 2.11 -30.86
C ASP A 184 30.44 0.68 -30.61
N PHE A 185 30.20 0.31 -29.34
CA PHE A 185 29.54 -0.96 -29.02
C PHE A 185 28.05 -0.93 -29.34
N GLU A 186 27.35 0.16 -29.08
CA GLU A 186 25.92 0.29 -29.43
C GLU A 186 25.72 0.13 -30.94
N ASP A 187 26.56 0.76 -31.76
CA ASP A 187 26.53 0.65 -33.22
C ASP A 187 26.91 -0.77 -33.74
N ILE A 188 27.85 -1.47 -33.09
CA ILE A 188 28.29 -2.83 -33.49
C ILE A 188 27.35 -3.94 -32.99
N PHE A 189 26.77 -3.80 -31.79
CA PHE A 189 26.02 -4.87 -31.12
C PHE A 189 24.50 -4.75 -31.24
N SER A 190 23.95 -3.56 -31.53
CA SER A 190 22.50 -3.38 -31.75
C SER A 190 21.91 -4.12 -32.97
N PRO A 191 22.62 -4.38 -34.09
CA PRO A 191 22.08 -5.16 -35.21
C PRO A 191 21.72 -6.61 -34.85
N TYR A 192 22.24 -7.12 -33.72
CA TYR A 192 21.99 -8.47 -33.21
C TYR A 192 20.94 -8.50 -32.09
N GLY A 193 20.41 -7.34 -31.67
CA GLY A 193 19.34 -7.22 -30.69
C GLY A 193 19.41 -5.99 -29.79
N HIS A 194 18.40 -5.80 -28.95
CA HIS A 194 18.35 -4.69 -28.01
C HIS A 194 19.38 -4.84 -26.88
N VAL A 195 20.38 -3.96 -26.89
CA VAL A 195 21.43 -3.86 -25.87
C VAL A 195 20.95 -2.96 -24.72
N GLU A 196 20.91 -3.51 -23.51
CA GLU A 196 20.47 -2.78 -22.31
C GLU A 196 21.62 -2.10 -21.57
N GLU A 197 22.79 -2.72 -21.55
CA GLU A 197 23.95 -2.29 -20.77
C GLU A 197 25.23 -2.59 -21.56
N VAL A 198 26.09 -1.58 -21.69
CA VAL A 198 27.48 -1.76 -22.12
C VAL A 198 28.37 -1.28 -20.98
N PHE A 199 29.19 -2.18 -20.43
CA PHE A 199 30.11 -1.89 -19.34
C PHE A 199 31.56 -2.12 -19.79
N ILE A 200 32.32 -1.02 -19.91
CA ILE A 200 33.74 -1.01 -20.30
C ILE A 200 34.56 -0.66 -19.05
N PRO A 201 35.36 -1.58 -18.49
CA PRO A 201 36.20 -1.28 -17.33
C PRO A 201 37.41 -0.40 -17.72
N ASN A 202 37.58 0.74 -17.04
CA ASN A 202 38.45 1.89 -17.36
C ASN A 202 39.91 1.66 -17.80
N LEU A 203 40.47 0.43 -17.84
CA LEU A 203 41.86 0.20 -18.27
C LEU A 203 42.18 -1.22 -18.79
N ARG A 204 41.20 -1.96 -19.36
CA ARG A 204 41.45 -3.29 -19.95
C ARG A 204 40.71 -3.47 -21.28
N GLY A 205 41.34 -4.16 -22.23
CA GLY A 205 40.83 -4.42 -23.59
C GLY A 205 39.73 -5.47 -23.67
N TYR A 206 38.70 -5.33 -22.84
CA TYR A 206 37.43 -6.06 -22.94
C TYR A 206 36.27 -5.23 -22.40
N ALA A 207 35.04 -5.54 -22.84
CA ALA A 207 33.79 -5.00 -22.35
C ALA A 207 32.82 -6.13 -21.97
N PHE A 208 31.70 -5.78 -21.34
CA PHE A 208 30.53 -6.64 -21.21
C PHE A 208 29.31 -5.97 -21.84
N VAL A 209 28.51 -6.74 -22.56
CA VAL A 209 27.27 -6.31 -23.22
C VAL A 209 26.12 -7.15 -22.66
N LYS A 210 25.06 -6.50 -22.15
CA LYS A 210 23.83 -7.17 -21.70
C LYS A 210 22.74 -6.98 -22.76
N TYR A 211 22.12 -8.07 -23.17
CA TYR A 211 20.95 -8.05 -24.04
C TYR A 211 19.66 -8.25 -23.24
N SER A 212 18.51 -7.89 -23.81
CA SER A 212 17.20 -8.13 -23.20
C SER A 212 16.77 -9.61 -23.18
N ASN A 213 17.38 -10.48 -23.99
CA ASN A 213 17.15 -11.92 -23.95
C ASN A 213 18.39 -12.74 -24.37
N ARG A 214 18.28 -14.07 -24.26
CA ARG A 214 19.38 -15.02 -24.54
C ARG A 214 19.59 -15.20 -26.05
N GLU A 215 18.54 -15.02 -26.83
CA GLU A 215 18.49 -15.25 -28.28
C GLU A 215 19.31 -14.18 -29.00
N MET A 216 19.12 -12.91 -28.63
CA MET A 216 19.94 -11.78 -29.09
C MET A 216 21.41 -11.91 -28.67
N ALA A 217 21.66 -12.33 -27.41
CA ALA A 217 23.02 -12.61 -26.93
C ALA A 217 23.70 -13.73 -27.73
N SER A 218 22.94 -14.76 -28.13
CA SER A 218 23.43 -15.87 -28.96
C SER A 218 23.71 -15.42 -30.39
N ALA A 219 22.82 -14.64 -31.00
CA ALA A 219 23.00 -14.07 -32.34
C ALA A 219 24.22 -13.14 -32.42
N ALA A 220 24.48 -12.36 -31.37
CA ALA A 220 25.67 -11.52 -31.26
C ALA A 220 26.97 -12.33 -31.16
N ILE A 221 26.96 -13.42 -30.39
CA ILE A 221 28.08 -14.36 -30.31
C ILE A 221 28.33 -14.99 -31.69
N GLU A 222 27.30 -15.50 -32.35
CA GLU A 222 27.45 -16.12 -33.68
C GLU A 222 27.89 -15.12 -34.74
N GLY A 223 27.39 -13.89 -34.72
CA GLY A 223 27.68 -12.85 -35.70
C GLY A 223 29.09 -12.25 -35.58
N LEU A 224 29.57 -12.02 -34.34
CA LEU A 224 30.75 -11.19 -34.09
C LEU A 224 31.99 -11.99 -33.64
N ASN A 225 31.83 -13.13 -32.94
CA ASN A 225 32.95 -13.88 -32.36
C ASN A 225 33.91 -14.40 -33.43
N GLY A 226 35.16 -13.90 -33.44
CA GLY A 226 36.18 -14.26 -34.42
C GLY A 226 35.93 -13.75 -35.85
N LYS A 227 34.78 -13.10 -36.11
CA LYS A 227 34.33 -12.67 -37.45
C LYS A 227 34.46 -11.16 -37.67
N PHE A 228 34.38 -10.36 -36.62
CA PHE A 228 34.41 -8.89 -36.72
C PHE A 228 35.69 -8.31 -36.09
N THR A 229 36.37 -7.41 -36.80
CA THR A 229 37.56 -6.69 -36.32
C THR A 229 37.25 -5.20 -36.18
N MET A 230 37.37 -4.68 -34.96
CA MET A 230 37.14 -3.27 -34.63
C MET A 230 38.26 -2.38 -35.21
N ARG A 231 37.93 -1.14 -35.62
CA ARG A 231 38.94 -0.20 -36.15
C ARG A 231 40.00 0.10 -35.08
N GLY A 232 41.27 -0.10 -35.45
CA GLY A 232 42.41 0.03 -34.53
C GLY A 232 42.76 -1.24 -33.76
N CYS A 233 42.26 -2.41 -34.17
CA CYS A 233 42.63 -3.72 -33.60
C CYS A 233 43.22 -4.65 -34.66
N ASP A 234 44.35 -5.29 -34.34
CA ASP A 234 44.99 -6.29 -35.22
C ASP A 234 44.35 -7.69 -35.12
N ASN A 235 43.41 -7.88 -34.20
CA ASN A 235 42.75 -9.17 -33.92
C ASN A 235 41.22 -9.00 -33.93
N PRO A 236 40.45 -10.00 -34.39
CA PRO A 236 38.99 -9.99 -34.30
C PRO A 236 38.51 -10.10 -32.85
N LEU A 237 37.30 -9.62 -32.60
CA LEU A 237 36.62 -9.64 -31.30
C LEU A 237 36.39 -11.06 -30.81
N ILE A 238 36.62 -11.30 -29.51
CA ILE A 238 36.20 -12.54 -28.84
C ILE A 238 34.88 -12.27 -28.13
N VAL A 239 33.80 -12.87 -28.60
CA VAL A 239 32.44 -12.65 -28.10
C VAL A 239 31.88 -13.96 -27.55
N ARG A 240 31.59 -14.04 -26.26
CA ARG A 240 31.10 -15.26 -25.58
C ARG A 240 30.24 -14.93 -24.36
N PHE A 241 29.43 -15.86 -23.87
CA PHE A 241 28.71 -15.66 -22.60
C PHE A 241 29.68 -15.34 -21.44
N ALA A 242 29.26 -14.45 -20.55
CA ALA A 242 30.06 -13.98 -19.44
C ALA A 242 30.13 -15.04 -18.32
N ASP A 243 31.35 -15.37 -17.87
CA ASP A 243 31.53 -16.37 -16.81
C ASP A 243 30.87 -15.89 -15.49
N PRO A 244 30.04 -16.72 -14.81
CA PRO A 244 29.43 -16.33 -13.55
C PRO A 244 30.49 -16.11 -12.46
N MET A 245 30.45 -14.94 -11.79
CA MET A 245 31.38 -14.66 -10.71
C MET A 245 31.21 -15.67 -9.57
N LYS A 246 32.29 -16.40 -9.25
CA LYS A 246 32.35 -17.24 -8.06
C LYS A 246 32.28 -16.34 -6.80
N PRO A 247 31.39 -16.61 -5.83
CA PRO A 247 31.40 -15.90 -4.56
C PRO A 247 32.74 -16.14 -3.86
N LYS A 248 33.40 -15.06 -3.41
CA LYS A 248 34.72 -15.16 -2.76
C LYS A 248 34.58 -15.68 -1.33
N SER A 249 35.06 -16.89 -1.10
CA SER A 249 35.16 -17.50 0.23
C SER A 249 36.37 -16.96 1.01
N GLY A 250 36.13 -16.27 2.12
CA GLY A 250 37.07 -16.12 3.24
C GLY A 250 38.21 -15.10 3.09
N GLU A 251 38.00 -13.90 3.68
CA GLU A 251 39.03 -13.03 4.31
C GLU A 251 40.22 -12.51 3.44
N SER A 252 41.04 -11.52 3.83
CA SER A 252 40.94 -10.50 4.90
C SER A 252 41.66 -9.20 4.47
N ARG A 253 41.36 -8.08 5.15
CA ARG A 253 42.17 -6.82 5.32
C ARG A 253 43.18 -6.38 4.23
N GLY A 254 43.05 -5.15 3.71
CA GLY A 254 44.23 -4.41 3.21
C GLY A 254 44.05 -3.09 2.44
N LYS A 255 44.24 -1.95 3.14
CA LYS A 255 44.78 -0.64 2.69
C LYS A 255 44.56 -0.14 1.24
N TYR A 256 44.04 1.09 1.12
CA TYR A 256 44.57 2.09 0.18
C TYR A 256 44.70 3.47 0.85
N LEU A 257 45.72 4.22 0.44
CA LEU A 257 46.10 5.59 0.84
C LEU A 257 46.78 6.24 -0.40
N PRO A 258 46.87 7.58 -0.50
CA PRO A 258 45.86 8.34 -1.24
C PRO A 258 46.37 8.94 -2.56
N GLY A 259 45.45 9.45 -3.40
CA GLY A 259 45.78 10.23 -4.59
C GLY A 259 45.85 11.73 -4.27
N ASN A 260 47.00 12.36 -4.53
CA ASN A 260 47.21 13.79 -4.30
C ASN A 260 46.42 14.69 -5.27
N PHE A 261 45.98 15.84 -4.76
CA PHE A 261 45.72 17.06 -5.51
C PHE A 261 46.67 18.17 -5.02
N GLY A 262 46.93 19.17 -5.87
CA GLY A 262 47.49 20.47 -5.47
C GLY A 262 48.53 21.02 -6.47
N PRO A 263 49.09 22.22 -6.21
CA PRO A 263 48.70 23.19 -5.17
C PRO A 263 48.43 24.62 -5.72
N GLY A 264 47.84 25.48 -4.89
CA GLY A 264 47.69 26.93 -5.16
C GLY A 264 47.44 27.74 -3.88
N SER A 265 48.30 28.73 -3.62
CA SER A 265 48.29 29.77 -2.56
C SER A 265 46.90 30.23 -2.07
N GLN A 266 46.62 30.29 -0.75
CA GLN A 266 46.91 31.41 0.21
C GLN A 266 46.17 32.72 -0.16
N GLU A 267 45.53 33.46 0.76
CA GLU A 267 45.88 33.84 2.15
C GLU A 267 44.72 33.77 3.19
N PRO A 268 44.96 34.02 4.50
CA PRO A 268 43.97 33.80 5.58
C PRO A 268 43.15 35.05 6.00
N ALA A 269 41.97 34.82 6.60
CA ALA A 269 41.18 35.82 7.34
C ALA A 269 40.81 35.30 8.74
N ALA A 270 40.62 36.21 9.71
CA ALA A 270 40.60 35.88 11.14
C ALA A 270 39.21 35.62 11.75
N TRP A 271 39.19 34.89 12.86
CA TRP A 271 38.03 34.70 13.73
C TRP A 271 37.72 35.93 14.60
N PRO A 272 36.44 36.26 14.81
CA PRO A 272 35.94 36.87 16.02
C PRO A 272 35.19 35.84 16.89
N GLN A 273 35.41 35.88 18.22
CA GLN A 273 34.55 35.17 19.18
C GLN A 273 33.26 35.98 19.46
N PRO A 274 32.13 35.32 19.77
CA PRO A 274 30.95 36.01 20.29
C PRO A 274 31.21 36.49 21.72
N ASN A 275 30.80 37.72 22.04
CA ASN A 275 30.92 38.28 23.39
C ASN A 275 29.52 38.65 23.94
N PHE A 276 29.29 38.41 25.22
CA PHE A 276 28.00 38.71 25.87
C PHE A 276 27.85 40.22 26.13
N GLY A 277 26.65 40.76 25.95
CA GLY A 277 26.30 42.15 26.26
C GLY A 277 24.77 42.31 26.37
N ASN A 278 24.29 43.03 27.38
CA ASN A 278 22.90 42.93 27.84
C ASN A 278 22.16 44.28 27.92
N SER A 279 20.84 44.22 27.70
CA SER A 279 19.78 45.03 28.31
C SER A 279 19.50 46.49 27.90
N ASN A 280 18.18 46.72 27.70
CA ASN A 280 17.31 47.72 28.38
C ASN A 280 16.82 49.03 27.72
N ILE A 281 15.54 49.35 28.04
CA ILE A 281 14.77 50.61 27.84
C ILE A 281 14.34 50.90 26.38
N GLY A 282 13.11 51.37 26.05
CA GLY A 282 11.97 51.84 26.88
C GLY A 282 10.64 52.00 26.10
N ARG A 283 9.78 52.96 26.50
CA ARG A 283 8.32 53.07 26.18
C ARG A 283 7.94 54.44 25.55
N SER A 284 6.80 54.70 24.87
CA SER A 284 5.75 53.87 24.20
C SER A 284 4.60 54.77 23.64
N ILE A 285 3.84 54.34 22.60
CA ILE A 285 2.41 54.76 22.27
C ILE A 285 2.22 56.22 21.75
N PRO A 286 1.29 56.58 20.81
CA PRO A 286 0.60 55.92 19.66
C PRO A 286 0.66 56.86 18.38
N PRO A 287 -0.37 57.12 17.51
CA PRO A 287 -1.53 56.38 16.95
C PRO A 287 -1.69 56.40 15.38
N THR A 288 -2.64 55.62 14.83
CA THR A 288 -3.48 55.79 13.59
C THR A 288 -2.94 56.36 12.24
N GLY A 289 -3.30 55.73 11.10
CA GLY A 289 -3.10 56.21 9.70
C GLY A 289 -4.19 57.17 9.17
N PRO A 290 -4.53 57.26 7.83
CA PRO A 290 -4.24 56.35 6.70
C PRO A 290 -3.90 57.02 5.31
N HIS A 291 -3.96 56.24 4.19
CA HIS A 291 -4.09 56.59 2.73
C HIS A 291 -2.93 56.36 1.70
N HIS A 292 -3.35 56.26 0.42
CA HIS A 292 -2.67 56.03 -0.90
C HIS A 292 -1.86 57.27 -1.44
N PRO A 293 -1.14 57.32 -2.62
CA PRO A 293 -1.41 56.63 -3.93
C PRO A 293 -0.28 56.35 -5.00
N THR A 294 -0.67 55.66 -6.10
CA THR A 294 -0.29 55.71 -7.56
C THR A 294 1.11 56.06 -8.18
N ILE A 295 1.59 55.19 -9.12
CA ILE A 295 1.97 55.39 -10.57
C ILE A 295 3.09 56.42 -10.95
N PRO A 296 4.16 56.09 -11.75
CA PRO A 296 4.13 56.21 -13.24
C PRO A 296 5.11 55.36 -14.14
N HIS A 297 4.90 55.46 -15.47
CA HIS A 297 5.73 54.97 -16.60
C HIS A 297 6.66 56.06 -17.20
N PRO A 298 7.71 55.67 -17.95
CA PRO A 298 8.04 56.21 -19.29
C PRO A 298 8.27 55.08 -20.34
N GLN A 299 8.07 55.17 -21.66
CA GLN A 299 8.29 56.15 -22.76
C GLN A 299 9.58 55.94 -23.61
N VAL A 300 9.54 56.37 -24.88
CA VAL A 300 10.34 55.83 -26.03
C VAL A 300 10.81 56.96 -26.98
N THR A 301 12.01 56.82 -27.62
CA THR A 301 12.50 57.39 -28.93
C THR A 301 14.05 57.50 -28.92
N SER A 302 14.85 57.54 -30.02
CA SER A 302 14.69 57.24 -31.47
C SER A 302 16.08 57.21 -32.18
N GLN A 303 16.10 56.93 -33.51
CA GLN A 303 17.21 57.15 -34.48
C GLN A 303 18.47 56.24 -34.40
N MET A 304 19.30 56.07 -35.46
CA MET A 304 19.08 55.82 -36.91
C MET A 304 20.45 55.44 -37.56
N GLN A 305 20.47 55.12 -38.87
CA GLN A 305 21.64 54.82 -39.75
C GLN A 305 22.21 53.38 -39.75
N ASN A 306 22.71 52.82 -40.87
CA ASN A 306 22.34 52.96 -42.30
C ASN A 306 23.11 51.93 -43.17
N TRP A 307 22.46 51.16 -44.07
CA TRP A 307 22.83 50.94 -45.49
C TRP A 307 21.91 49.95 -46.23
N GLU A 308 21.99 50.01 -47.57
CA GLU A 308 21.09 49.52 -48.63
C GLU A 308 21.82 48.49 -49.52
N CYS A 309 21.27 47.78 -50.53
CA CYS A 309 19.93 47.40 -51.01
C CYS A 309 20.13 46.35 -52.16
N GLY A 310 19.09 45.58 -52.53
CA GLY A 310 19.05 44.72 -53.73
C GLY A 310 18.99 43.20 -53.45
N THR A 311 18.42 42.35 -54.31
CA THR A 311 17.78 42.57 -55.62
C THR A 311 16.73 41.49 -55.90
N SER A 312 15.63 41.82 -56.61
CA SER A 312 14.53 40.90 -56.92
C SER A 312 14.77 40.04 -58.17
N VAL A 313 14.39 38.75 -58.14
CA VAL A 313 14.16 37.90 -59.32
C VAL A 313 12.92 37.03 -59.10
N VAL A 314 12.19 36.69 -60.18
CA VAL A 314 10.86 36.07 -60.19
C VAL A 314 10.82 34.90 -61.17
N GLN A 315 10.28 33.72 -60.78
CA GLN A 315 9.36 32.90 -61.60
C GLN A 315 8.89 31.58 -60.94
N GLN A 316 7.72 31.10 -61.37
CA GLN A 316 7.18 29.73 -61.24
C GLN A 316 7.39 29.00 -62.60
N PRO A 317 6.96 27.72 -62.86
CA PRO A 317 6.24 26.75 -62.01
C PRO A 317 6.84 25.30 -62.06
N PHE A 318 6.05 24.31 -61.62
CA PHE A 318 6.29 22.86 -61.68
C PHE A 318 6.68 22.30 -63.07
N PRO A 319 7.18 21.05 -63.10
CA PRO A 319 6.32 20.00 -63.68
C PRO A 319 6.06 18.79 -62.78
N PHE A 320 4.92 18.14 -63.02
CA PHE A 320 4.60 16.79 -62.52
C PHE A 320 5.44 15.71 -63.23
N GLN A 321 5.50 14.52 -62.65
CA GLN A 321 5.60 13.29 -63.45
C GLN A 321 4.49 12.30 -63.08
N GLN A 322 3.59 12.09 -64.05
CA GLN A 322 2.62 10.98 -64.09
C GLN A 322 3.37 9.70 -64.61
N VAL A 323 2.82 8.49 -64.77
CA VAL A 323 1.58 8.14 -65.49
C VAL A 323 1.02 6.74 -65.19
N HIS A 324 -0.29 6.66 -65.41
CA HIS A 324 -1.10 5.53 -65.86
C HIS A 324 -1.34 4.30 -64.96
N SER A 325 -2.62 4.18 -64.57
CA SER A 325 -3.34 2.91 -64.41
C SER A 325 -3.45 2.15 -65.74
N GLN A 326 -3.53 0.82 -65.68
CA GLN A 326 -4.35 0.03 -66.61
C GLN A 326 -4.76 -1.32 -65.97
N MET A 327 -6.04 -1.66 -66.05
CA MET A 327 -6.55 -3.02 -65.83
C MET A 327 -6.43 -3.83 -67.13
N VAL A 328 -6.34 -5.17 -67.07
CA VAL A 328 -6.97 -6.08 -68.05
C VAL A 328 -7.03 -7.54 -67.54
N SER A 329 -8.18 -8.19 -67.78
CA SER A 329 -8.51 -9.65 -67.78
C SER A 329 -7.90 -10.64 -66.75
N MET A 330 -8.77 -11.20 -65.89
CA MET A 330 -9.36 -12.58 -65.98
C MET A 330 -8.64 -13.69 -66.80
N PRO A 331 -8.82 -15.01 -66.49
CA PRO A 331 -10.05 -15.64 -65.96
C PRO A 331 -9.87 -16.78 -64.92
N LEU A 332 -10.95 -17.57 -64.69
CA LEU A 332 -11.05 -18.93 -64.10
C LEU A 332 -11.38 -19.09 -62.59
N GLN A 333 -12.69 -19.02 -62.31
CA GLN A 333 -13.44 -20.04 -61.56
C GLN A 333 -13.47 -21.40 -62.34
N PRO A 334 -14.07 -22.51 -61.82
CA PRO A 334 -14.31 -22.92 -60.42
C PRO A 334 -13.97 -24.41 -60.13
N ILE A 335 -13.59 -24.75 -58.88
CA ILE A 335 -13.76 -26.10 -58.29
C ILE A 335 -14.21 -25.87 -56.83
N GLN A 336 -15.52 -25.84 -56.54
CA GLN A 336 -16.31 -27.00 -56.12
C GLN A 336 -15.82 -27.66 -54.82
N ALA A 337 -16.47 -27.29 -53.70
CA ALA A 337 -16.66 -28.20 -52.58
C ALA A 337 -17.92 -29.06 -52.85
N PRO A 338 -17.83 -30.40 -52.90
CA PRO A 338 -19.00 -31.27 -53.05
C PRO A 338 -19.53 -31.73 -51.67
N ASN A 339 -20.86 -31.73 -51.50
CA ASN A 339 -21.51 -32.27 -50.30
C ASN A 339 -21.45 -33.80 -50.22
N VAL A 340 -21.08 -34.32 -49.04
CA VAL A 340 -21.45 -35.65 -48.52
C VAL A 340 -21.66 -35.45 -47.01
N SER A 341 -22.87 -35.21 -46.48
CA SER A 341 -24.08 -36.06 -46.41
C SER A 341 -23.96 -37.26 -45.43
N SER A 342 -25.11 -37.73 -44.95
CA SER A 342 -25.34 -38.83 -43.97
C SER A 342 -25.17 -38.56 -42.46
N GLN A 343 -26.29 -38.15 -41.83
CA GLN A 343 -26.86 -38.94 -40.72
C GLN A 343 -27.62 -40.16 -41.29
N PRO A 344 -28.13 -41.12 -40.49
CA PRO A 344 -27.75 -41.57 -39.14
C PRO A 344 -27.38 -43.08 -39.16
N PHE A 345 -27.22 -43.73 -38.01
CA PHE A 345 -28.15 -44.80 -37.59
C PHE A 345 -27.94 -45.28 -36.15
N SER A 346 -29.00 -45.84 -35.56
CA SER A 346 -29.04 -46.42 -34.21
C SER A 346 -28.94 -47.94 -34.26
N THR A 347 -28.54 -48.57 -33.15
CA THR A 347 -29.17 -49.83 -32.71
C THR A 347 -29.09 -50.01 -31.19
N GLU A 348 -30.23 -50.30 -30.58
CA GLU A 348 -30.28 -51.08 -29.33
C GLU A 348 -29.88 -52.54 -29.61
N VAL A 349 -29.53 -53.30 -28.57
CA VAL A 349 -30.13 -54.63 -28.27
C VAL A 349 -29.52 -55.25 -26.99
N GLN A 350 -30.33 -55.25 -25.93
CA GLN A 350 -30.60 -56.35 -24.97
C GLN A 350 -29.49 -57.27 -24.37
N ARG A 351 -29.66 -57.47 -23.04
CA ARG A 351 -29.57 -58.73 -22.24
C ARG A 351 -28.28 -59.21 -21.54
N GLN A 352 -28.39 -59.15 -20.20
CA GLN A 352 -28.31 -60.27 -19.23
C GLN A 352 -26.95 -60.88 -18.77
N SER A 353 -26.92 -61.10 -17.44
CA SER A 353 -26.23 -62.15 -16.65
C SER A 353 -24.71 -62.09 -16.31
N HIS A 354 -24.47 -61.99 -14.99
CA HIS A 354 -23.54 -62.72 -14.09
C HIS A 354 -22.96 -64.08 -14.58
N PRO A 355 -21.89 -64.68 -13.94
CA PRO A 355 -21.55 -64.59 -12.51
C PRO A 355 -20.05 -64.66 -12.10
N ALA A 356 -19.82 -64.93 -10.80
CA ALA A 356 -18.59 -65.40 -10.12
C ALA A 356 -17.51 -64.33 -9.80
N ASP A 357 -16.75 -64.38 -8.70
CA ASP A 357 -16.85 -65.05 -7.37
C ASP A 357 -15.75 -64.48 -6.43
N SER A 358 -15.62 -64.72 -5.10
CA SER A 358 -16.37 -65.51 -4.09
C SER A 358 -16.09 -64.97 -2.66
N SER A 359 -16.76 -65.54 -1.64
CA SER A 359 -16.47 -65.47 -0.17
C SER A 359 -16.70 -64.10 0.54
N ALA A 360 -17.29 -64.02 1.75
CA ALA A 360 -18.03 -65.02 2.53
C ALA A 360 -19.08 -64.38 3.49
N GLN A 361 -20.21 -65.09 3.65
CA GLN A 361 -20.99 -65.42 4.87
C GLN A 361 -20.72 -64.65 6.21
N ASN A 362 -21.71 -64.43 7.12
CA ASN A 362 -22.93 -65.22 7.37
C ASN A 362 -24.04 -64.50 8.19
N MET A 363 -25.18 -65.20 8.40
CA MET A 363 -26.42 -64.84 9.14
C MET A 363 -27.37 -63.85 8.42
N GLU A 364 -28.65 -64.10 8.11
CA GLU A 364 -29.78 -64.87 8.73
C GLU A 364 -30.54 -64.10 9.85
N GLN A 365 -31.89 -64.11 9.98
CA GLN A 365 -32.94 -64.88 9.26
C GLN A 365 -34.33 -64.18 9.20
N LYS A 366 -34.92 -64.13 7.99
CA LYS A 366 -36.34 -64.22 7.54
C LYS A 366 -37.59 -63.95 8.45
N LEU A 367 -38.54 -63.17 7.86
CA LEU A 367 -40.04 -63.29 7.78
C LEU A 367 -40.88 -63.49 9.08
N ASN A 368 -42.09 -62.92 9.22
CA ASN A 368 -43.26 -63.19 8.36
C ASN A 368 -44.53 -62.31 8.63
N SER A 369 -45.48 -62.29 7.67
CA SER A 369 -46.96 -62.12 7.80
C SER A 369 -47.61 -60.81 8.31
N GLN A 370 -48.94 -60.70 8.12
CA GLN A 370 -49.78 -59.47 8.21
C GLN A 370 -50.98 -59.62 9.19
N LEU A 371 -51.60 -58.48 9.58
CA LEU A 371 -52.96 -58.32 10.17
C LEU A 371 -53.14 -58.84 11.64
N PRO A 372 -54.18 -58.43 12.43
CA PRO A 372 -55.51 -57.93 12.00
C PRO A 372 -56.21 -56.77 12.80
N THR A 373 -57.39 -56.34 12.30
CA THR A 373 -58.68 -55.86 12.91
C THR A 373 -58.82 -55.54 14.43
N GLN A 374 -59.75 -54.70 14.98
CA GLN A 374 -60.86 -53.82 14.51
C GLN A 374 -61.47 -52.95 15.69
N THR A 375 -62.56 -52.21 15.42
CA THR A 375 -63.58 -51.58 16.33
C THR A 375 -63.29 -50.16 16.89
N GLY A 376 -64.26 -49.24 17.07
CA GLY A 376 -65.55 -49.08 16.36
C GLY A 376 -66.76 -48.52 17.16
N SER A 377 -67.08 -47.21 17.04
CA SER A 377 -68.40 -46.63 17.40
C SER A 377 -68.60 -45.16 16.95
N ASN A 378 -69.83 -44.79 16.56
CA ASN A 378 -70.37 -43.41 16.40
C ASN A 378 -71.33 -43.11 17.60
N PRO A 379 -71.89 -41.89 17.86
CA PRO A 379 -72.26 -40.84 16.89
C PRO A 379 -72.08 -39.34 17.35
N ASP A 380 -72.69 -38.44 16.54
CA ASP A 380 -73.15 -37.06 16.81
C ASP A 380 -72.17 -35.85 16.82
N LYS A 381 -72.03 -35.25 15.62
CA LYS A 381 -72.23 -33.83 15.27
C LYS A 381 -71.64 -32.71 16.17
N VAL A 382 -70.71 -31.95 15.59
CA VAL A 382 -70.91 -30.50 15.31
C VAL A 382 -70.49 -30.22 13.86
N VAL A 383 -71.07 -29.17 13.26
CA VAL A 383 -70.93 -28.72 11.87
C VAL A 383 -69.52 -28.17 11.56
N ASP A 384 -68.95 -28.56 10.42
CA ASP A 384 -68.37 -27.60 9.45
C ASP A 384 -68.13 -28.24 8.08
N SER A 385 -68.64 -27.63 7.00
CA SER A 385 -68.48 -28.14 5.62
C SER A 385 -68.69 -27.08 4.54
N ILE A 386 -67.57 -26.55 4.04
CA ILE A 386 -67.26 -26.10 2.66
C ILE A 386 -68.45 -25.64 1.76
N PRO A 387 -68.56 -24.33 1.45
CA PRO A 387 -69.09 -23.84 0.17
C PRO A 387 -68.01 -23.81 -0.95
N PRO A 388 -68.38 -23.78 -2.25
CA PRO A 388 -67.51 -24.24 -3.33
C PRO A 388 -66.70 -23.16 -4.08
N VAL A 389 -65.77 -23.64 -4.92
CA VAL A 389 -64.99 -22.86 -5.90
C VAL A 389 -65.83 -22.47 -7.12
N VAL A 390 -65.93 -21.15 -7.39
CA VAL A 390 -65.88 -20.53 -8.75
C VAL A 390 -65.38 -19.05 -8.58
N PRO A 391 -65.02 -18.29 -9.64
CA PRO A 391 -63.76 -17.55 -9.63
C PRO A 391 -63.89 -16.02 -9.47
N ILE A 392 -62.75 -15.36 -9.24
CA ILE A 392 -62.57 -13.92 -9.46
C ILE A 392 -61.28 -13.72 -10.26
N ASN A 393 -61.39 -13.17 -11.47
CA ASN A 393 -60.25 -12.62 -12.21
C ASN A 393 -60.03 -11.16 -11.76
N PHE A 394 -58.77 -10.76 -11.61
CA PHE A 394 -58.23 -9.54 -12.24
C PHE A 394 -56.75 -9.81 -12.60
N PRO A 395 -56.18 -9.17 -13.65
CA PRO A 395 -54.96 -9.67 -14.29
C PRO A 395 -53.67 -9.08 -13.73
N ASP A 396 -52.61 -9.89 -13.74
CA ASP A 396 -51.22 -9.41 -13.74
C ASP A 396 -50.83 -9.01 -15.18
N GLU A 397 -50.61 -7.73 -15.45
CA GLU A 397 -49.99 -7.29 -16.71
C GLU A 397 -48.46 -7.41 -16.61
N VAL A 398 -47.96 -8.62 -16.83
CA VAL A 398 -46.53 -8.89 -17.03
C VAL A 398 -46.16 -8.51 -18.46
N PHE A 399 -45.29 -7.51 -18.63
CA PHE A 399 -44.68 -7.21 -19.92
C PHE A 399 -43.80 -8.39 -20.38
N PRO A 400 -43.93 -8.88 -21.63
CA PRO A 400 -43.08 -9.94 -22.13
C PRO A 400 -41.69 -9.39 -22.50
N ASP A 401 -40.64 -9.91 -21.87
CA ASP A 401 -39.27 -9.75 -22.35
C ASP A 401 -39.15 -10.34 -23.76
N CYS A 402 -38.50 -9.61 -24.68
CA CYS A 402 -38.22 -10.07 -26.03
C CYS A 402 -36.71 -10.22 -26.22
N ASP A 403 -36.23 -11.46 -26.28
CA ASP A 403 -34.79 -11.78 -26.42
C ASP A 403 -34.20 -11.31 -27.76
N TRP A 404 -35.03 -10.92 -28.74
CA TRP A 404 -34.61 -10.46 -30.06
C TRP A 404 -34.50 -8.93 -30.13
N SER A 405 -33.47 -8.44 -30.81
CA SER A 405 -33.19 -7.02 -31.02
C SER A 405 -32.86 -6.73 -32.48
N GLU A 406 -33.30 -5.58 -33.01
CA GLU A 406 -32.99 -5.15 -34.38
C GLU A 406 -31.67 -4.37 -34.43
N HIS A 407 -30.80 -4.74 -35.38
CA HIS A 407 -29.48 -4.16 -35.61
C HIS A 407 -29.26 -3.84 -37.09
N TYR A 408 -28.22 -3.04 -37.36
CA TYR A 408 -27.84 -2.60 -38.70
C TYR A 408 -26.37 -2.93 -38.97
N CYS A 409 -26.08 -3.42 -40.16
CA CYS A 409 -24.71 -3.60 -40.65
C CYS A 409 -24.12 -2.28 -41.19
N PRO A 410 -22.78 -2.17 -41.35
CA PRO A 410 -22.13 -0.95 -41.84
C PRO A 410 -22.51 -0.51 -43.26
N ASP A 411 -23.17 -1.38 -44.03
CA ASP A 411 -23.74 -1.11 -45.36
C ASP A 411 -25.23 -0.69 -45.32
N GLY A 412 -25.82 -0.62 -44.12
CA GLY A 412 -27.21 -0.24 -43.88
C GLY A 412 -28.22 -1.40 -43.89
N GLN A 413 -27.81 -2.65 -44.10
CA GLN A 413 -28.73 -3.79 -44.07
C GLN A 413 -29.15 -4.14 -42.63
N LYS A 414 -30.44 -4.42 -42.42
CA LYS A 414 -30.99 -4.84 -41.12
C LYS A 414 -30.73 -6.32 -40.85
N TYR A 415 -30.47 -6.67 -39.61
CA TYR A 415 -30.53 -8.03 -39.08
C TYR A 415 -31.09 -8.02 -37.66
N TYR A 416 -31.45 -9.19 -37.14
CA TYR A 416 -32.04 -9.39 -35.82
C TYR A 416 -31.15 -10.33 -35.02
N TYR A 417 -30.84 -9.96 -33.78
CA TYR A 417 -29.93 -10.69 -32.91
C TYR A 417 -30.66 -11.12 -31.63
N ASN A 418 -30.59 -12.41 -31.31
CA ASN A 418 -31.10 -12.95 -30.05
C ASN A 418 -30.00 -12.87 -28.99
N CYS A 419 -30.25 -12.14 -27.89
CA CYS A 419 -29.25 -11.91 -26.85
C CYS A 419 -29.02 -13.11 -25.92
N VAL A 420 -29.90 -14.12 -25.93
CA VAL A 420 -29.84 -15.32 -25.09
C VAL A 420 -29.21 -16.51 -25.83
N THR A 421 -29.56 -16.70 -27.12
CA THR A 421 -29.03 -17.79 -27.96
C THR A 421 -27.80 -17.37 -28.78
N CYS A 422 -27.49 -16.07 -28.83
CA CYS A 422 -26.46 -15.46 -29.68
C CYS A 422 -26.66 -15.68 -31.19
N GLU A 423 -27.88 -15.98 -31.64
CA GLU A 423 -28.20 -16.18 -33.06
C GLU A 423 -28.48 -14.86 -33.79
N SER A 424 -27.93 -14.70 -35.00
CA SER A 424 -28.23 -13.57 -35.91
C SER A 424 -29.02 -14.05 -37.12
N ARG A 425 -30.17 -13.42 -37.41
CA ARG A 425 -31.03 -13.69 -38.58
C ARG A 425 -31.24 -12.42 -39.41
N TRP A 426 -31.23 -12.55 -40.74
CA TRP A 426 -31.52 -11.43 -41.65
C TRP A 426 -33.03 -11.21 -41.87
N GLU A 427 -33.82 -12.25 -41.65
CA GLU A 427 -35.29 -12.19 -41.68
C GLU A 427 -35.83 -11.93 -40.27
N LYS A 428 -36.92 -11.16 -40.16
CA LYS A 428 -37.48 -10.74 -38.87
C LYS A 428 -38.14 -11.93 -38.14
N PRO A 429 -37.69 -12.32 -36.93
CA PRO A 429 -38.25 -13.44 -36.18
C PRO A 429 -39.72 -13.23 -35.81
N GLU A 430 -40.52 -14.30 -35.81
CA GLU A 430 -41.95 -14.21 -35.49
C GLU A 430 -42.21 -13.71 -34.05
N GLU A 431 -41.34 -14.04 -33.10
CA GLU A 431 -41.44 -13.53 -31.72
C GLU A 431 -41.32 -11.99 -31.68
N TYR A 432 -40.39 -11.42 -32.46
CA TYR A 432 -40.20 -9.97 -32.55
C TYR A 432 -41.37 -9.28 -33.29
N VAL A 433 -41.97 -9.94 -34.30
CA VAL A 433 -43.18 -9.45 -34.98
C VAL A 433 -44.39 -9.42 -34.05
N LEU A 434 -44.48 -10.34 -33.09
CA LEU A 434 -45.55 -10.33 -32.07
C LEU A 434 -45.33 -9.17 -31.08
N TYR A 435 -44.11 -9.03 -30.55
CA TYR A 435 -43.73 -7.92 -29.67
C TYR A 435 -44.01 -6.54 -30.30
N GLU A 436 -43.65 -6.33 -31.56
CA GLU A 436 -43.95 -5.07 -32.29
C GLU A 436 -45.46 -4.80 -32.41
N LYS A 437 -46.29 -5.84 -32.58
CA LYS A 437 -47.75 -5.69 -32.72
C LYS A 437 -48.44 -5.36 -31.40
N GLU A 438 -47.95 -5.89 -30.29
CA GLU A 438 -48.51 -5.55 -28.97
C GLU A 438 -48.05 -4.17 -28.50
N SER A 439 -46.84 -3.76 -28.85
CA SER A 439 -46.29 -2.42 -28.62
C SER A 439 -47.02 -1.28 -29.36
N GLN A 440 -47.97 -1.58 -30.25
CA GLN A 440 -48.67 -0.60 -31.10
C GLN A 440 -50.16 -0.35 -30.71
N LYS A 441 -50.61 -0.81 -29.54
CA LYS A 441 -51.95 -0.48 -29.02
C LYS A 441 -51.96 0.96 -28.45
N PRO A 442 -52.80 1.89 -28.95
CA PRO A 442 -52.77 3.29 -28.52
C PRO A 442 -53.55 3.54 -27.21
N GLN A 443 -53.00 4.41 -26.35
CA GLN A 443 -53.74 5.04 -25.25
C GLN A 443 -54.23 6.44 -25.64
N GLY A 444 -55.43 6.80 -25.17
CA GLY A 444 -56.03 8.15 -25.04
C GLY A 444 -55.62 9.27 -26.02
N GLN A 445 -56.53 9.66 -26.91
CA GLN A 445 -56.46 10.96 -27.60
C GLN A 445 -57.03 12.09 -26.75
N GLU A 446 -56.34 13.23 -26.70
CA GLU A 446 -56.97 14.56 -26.65
C GLU A 446 -56.42 15.43 -27.80
N ASP A 447 -57.28 16.24 -28.43
CA ASP A 447 -57.00 16.91 -29.70
C ASP A 447 -56.27 18.26 -29.55
N HIS A 448 -55.11 18.41 -30.21
CA HIS A 448 -54.44 19.70 -30.41
C HIS A 448 -54.05 19.97 -31.87
N SER A 449 -54.99 19.77 -32.78
CA SER A 449 -54.86 20.05 -34.22
C SER A 449 -55.02 21.54 -34.61
N SER A 450 -54.50 22.48 -33.80
CA SER A 450 -54.64 23.93 -34.10
C SER A 450 -53.65 24.87 -33.36
N LEU A 451 -52.35 24.82 -33.67
CA LEU A 451 -51.42 25.92 -33.32
C LEU A 451 -50.11 25.96 -34.14
N HIS A 452 -50.21 26.17 -35.46
CA HIS A 452 -49.03 26.37 -36.33
C HIS A 452 -49.04 27.74 -37.07
N SER A 453 -49.54 28.78 -36.40
CA SER A 453 -49.74 30.12 -36.97
C SER A 453 -49.51 31.29 -35.97
N GLN A 454 -48.50 31.18 -35.09
CA GLN A 454 -48.06 32.32 -34.28
C GLN A 454 -46.59 32.19 -33.80
N LEU A 455 -45.65 32.53 -34.68
CA LEU A 455 -44.23 32.71 -34.36
C LEU A 455 -43.93 34.20 -34.08
N SER A 456 -44.28 34.69 -32.88
CA SER A 456 -43.73 35.94 -32.31
C SER A 456 -44.08 36.07 -30.82
N SER A 457 -43.17 36.68 -30.03
CA SER A 457 -43.34 37.08 -28.63
C SER A 457 -43.87 36.03 -27.63
N SER A 458 -42.95 35.38 -26.91
CA SER A 458 -43.18 34.88 -25.55
C SER A 458 -42.24 35.61 -24.58
N SER A 459 -42.65 35.80 -23.32
CA SER A 459 -41.88 36.60 -22.36
C SER A 459 -40.84 35.77 -21.59
N PRO A 460 -39.75 36.37 -21.07
CA PRO A 460 -38.73 35.63 -20.31
C PRO A 460 -39.29 34.85 -19.11
N GLN A 461 -40.38 35.32 -18.52
CA GLN A 461 -41.06 34.66 -17.40
C GLN A 461 -41.68 33.31 -17.79
N GLN A 462 -42.21 33.17 -19.01
CA GLN A 462 -42.81 31.91 -19.47
C GLN A 462 -41.75 30.83 -19.73
N VAL A 463 -40.54 31.23 -20.17
CA VAL A 463 -39.41 30.31 -20.30
C VAL A 463 -38.90 29.88 -18.92
N ALA A 464 -38.77 30.83 -17.98
CA ALA A 464 -38.36 30.53 -16.61
C ALA A 464 -39.34 29.58 -15.90
N GLN A 465 -40.65 29.80 -16.05
CA GLN A 465 -41.69 28.92 -15.49
C GLN A 465 -41.53 27.49 -16.05
N ARG A 466 -41.45 27.35 -17.38
CA ARG A 466 -41.33 26.04 -18.04
C ARG A 466 -40.04 25.30 -17.67
N HIS A 467 -38.96 26.03 -17.37
CA HIS A 467 -37.73 25.44 -16.81
C HIS A 467 -37.88 25.02 -15.35
N GLN A 468 -38.72 25.68 -14.53
CA GLN A 468 -39.04 25.19 -13.20
C GLN A 468 -39.93 23.95 -13.25
N ASP A 469 -40.93 23.93 -14.13
CA ASP A 469 -41.85 22.81 -14.31
C ASP A 469 -41.09 21.54 -14.75
N ILE A 470 -40.23 21.63 -15.78
CA ILE A 470 -39.34 20.52 -16.21
C ILE A 470 -38.40 20.04 -15.08
N ASN A 471 -37.87 20.96 -14.25
CA ASN A 471 -37.04 20.58 -13.10
C ASN A 471 -37.84 19.92 -11.96
N ASN A 472 -39.14 20.19 -11.85
CA ASN A 472 -40.04 19.53 -10.90
C ASN A 472 -40.43 18.13 -11.42
N ASP A 473 -40.73 18.00 -12.70
CA ASP A 473 -41.02 16.71 -13.35
C ASP A 473 -39.81 15.75 -13.28
N LEU A 474 -38.60 16.27 -13.54
CA LEU A 474 -37.36 15.52 -13.35
C LEU A 474 -37.20 15.02 -11.92
N LYS A 475 -37.40 15.89 -10.91
CA LYS A 475 -37.37 15.49 -9.49
C LYS A 475 -38.43 14.45 -9.14
N GLN A 476 -39.63 14.53 -9.70
CA GLN A 476 -40.67 13.51 -9.51
C GLN A 476 -40.31 12.16 -10.17
N SER A 477 -39.60 12.19 -11.30
CA SER A 477 -39.05 10.98 -11.93
C SER A 477 -37.91 10.33 -11.13
N GLU A 478 -37.13 11.12 -10.40
CA GLU A 478 -36.06 10.62 -9.53
C GLU A 478 -36.65 10.01 -8.24
N THR A 479 -37.57 10.72 -7.56
CA THR A 479 -38.17 10.24 -6.31
C THR A 479 -38.99 8.95 -6.48
N SER A 480 -39.78 8.82 -7.55
CA SER A 480 -40.66 7.66 -7.75
C SER A 480 -39.92 6.31 -7.91
N ASN A 481 -38.64 6.33 -8.29
CA ASN A 481 -37.81 5.12 -8.37
C ASN A 481 -37.16 4.80 -7.00
N VAL A 482 -36.71 5.84 -6.28
CA VAL A 482 -36.19 5.71 -4.91
C VAL A 482 -37.29 5.15 -3.98
N GLU A 483 -38.55 5.56 -4.17
CA GLU A 483 -39.69 4.98 -3.45
C GLU A 483 -39.86 3.46 -3.69
N GLN A 484 -39.59 2.95 -4.91
CA GLN A 484 -39.66 1.50 -5.18
C GLN A 484 -38.53 0.72 -4.50
N GLU A 485 -37.32 1.28 -4.44
CA GLU A 485 -36.19 0.67 -3.71
C GLU A 485 -36.43 0.72 -2.19
N TYR A 486 -36.97 1.83 -1.67
CA TYR A 486 -37.42 1.98 -0.28
C TYR A 486 -38.52 0.97 0.09
N VAL A 487 -39.52 0.78 -0.77
CA VAL A 487 -40.58 -0.24 -0.63
C VAL A 487 -40.01 -1.65 -0.61
N THR A 488 -38.95 -1.92 -1.39
CA THR A 488 -38.28 -3.23 -1.43
C THR A 488 -37.46 -3.50 -0.17
N LEU A 489 -36.64 -2.53 0.26
CA LEU A 489 -35.91 -2.55 1.53
C LEU A 489 -36.84 -2.82 2.72
N SER A 490 -37.89 -2.00 2.85
CA SER A 490 -38.78 -2.00 4.01
C SER A 490 -39.68 -3.23 4.12
N ASN A 491 -40.12 -3.82 3.00
CA ASN A 491 -41.08 -4.94 3.04
C ASN A 491 -40.44 -6.32 2.93
N VAL A 492 -39.35 -6.50 2.17
CA VAL A 492 -38.77 -7.84 1.91
C VAL A 492 -37.60 -8.13 2.85
N ALA A 493 -36.61 -7.23 2.93
CA ALA A 493 -35.38 -7.46 3.67
C ALA A 493 -35.50 -7.12 5.17
N TRP A 494 -35.99 -5.91 5.48
CA TRP A 494 -35.85 -5.30 6.82
C TRP A 494 -36.52 -6.06 7.95
N ARG A 495 -37.72 -6.63 7.72
CA ARG A 495 -38.50 -7.30 8.78
C ARG A 495 -38.05 -8.73 9.09
N ASN A 496 -37.47 -9.43 8.12
CA ASN A 496 -37.25 -10.87 8.18
C ASN A 496 -35.78 -11.28 8.42
N THR A 497 -34.83 -10.36 8.32
CA THR A 497 -33.40 -10.68 8.35
C THR A 497 -32.58 -9.77 9.27
N LYS A 498 -31.55 -10.34 9.92
CA LYS A 498 -30.61 -9.62 10.78
C LYS A 498 -29.45 -8.98 10.03
N VAL A 499 -29.08 -9.56 8.89
CA VAL A 499 -27.97 -9.12 8.04
C VAL A 499 -28.49 -8.92 6.63
N VAL A 500 -28.20 -7.79 6.01
CA VAL A 500 -28.46 -7.55 4.58
C VAL A 500 -27.13 -7.25 3.90
N ALA A 501 -26.77 -8.05 2.89
CA ALA A 501 -25.69 -7.72 1.97
C ALA A 501 -26.25 -6.88 0.82
N MET A 502 -25.58 -5.79 0.45
CA MET A 502 -26.01 -4.91 -0.64
C MET A 502 -24.89 -4.70 -1.64
N GLY A 503 -25.17 -5.05 -2.89
CA GLY A 503 -24.24 -4.99 -4.01
C GLY A 503 -24.66 -3.91 -5.00
N SER A 504 -23.73 -3.01 -5.33
CA SER A 504 -23.91 -1.97 -6.35
C SER A 504 -22.81 -2.05 -7.42
N ASN A 505 -23.04 -1.42 -8.58
CA ASN A 505 -22.02 -1.32 -9.62
C ASN A 505 -20.97 -0.23 -9.26
N PRO A 506 -19.68 -0.42 -9.60
CA PRO A 506 -18.62 0.56 -9.30
C PRO A 506 -18.92 1.94 -9.88
N GLY A 507 -19.23 2.91 -9.02
CA GLY A 507 -19.52 4.30 -9.40
C GLY A 507 -20.97 4.73 -9.14
N ASN A 508 -21.90 3.79 -8.92
CA ASN A 508 -23.29 4.09 -8.55
C ASN A 508 -23.35 5.10 -7.40
N ASN A 509 -24.22 6.09 -7.54
CA ASN A 509 -24.74 6.83 -6.40
C ASN A 509 -25.92 6.06 -5.79
N LEU A 510 -25.70 4.81 -5.38
CA LEU A 510 -26.47 4.26 -4.26
C LEU A 510 -25.94 5.00 -3.05
N SER A 511 -26.55 6.14 -2.74
CA SER A 511 -25.76 7.14 -2.05
C SER A 511 -25.54 6.72 -0.60
N VAL A 512 -24.28 6.84 -0.18
CA VAL A 512 -23.83 6.65 1.19
C VAL A 512 -24.55 7.63 2.13
N ALA A 513 -25.23 8.64 1.57
CA ALA A 513 -26.13 9.54 2.24
C ALA A 513 -27.56 8.99 2.40
N GLU A 514 -28.19 8.49 1.33
CA GLU A 514 -29.59 8.00 1.30
C GLU A 514 -29.81 6.75 2.15
N ILE A 515 -28.95 5.72 2.00
CA ILE A 515 -29.21 4.42 2.64
C ILE A 515 -29.27 4.55 4.17
N PRO A 516 -28.36 5.28 4.85
CA PRO A 516 -28.47 5.50 6.28
C PRO A 516 -29.65 6.38 6.71
N GLN A 517 -30.22 7.20 5.81
CA GLN A 517 -31.47 7.93 6.05
C GLN A 517 -32.67 6.95 6.02
N PHE A 518 -32.80 6.11 4.99
CA PHE A 518 -33.88 5.10 4.92
C PHE A 518 -33.81 4.09 6.08
N VAL A 519 -32.59 3.72 6.49
CA VAL A 519 -32.36 2.89 7.67
C VAL A 519 -32.78 3.60 8.96
N LEU A 520 -32.55 4.91 9.07
CA LEU A 520 -32.99 5.72 10.22
C LEU A 520 -34.52 5.79 10.31
N ASP A 521 -35.21 6.08 9.19
CA ASP A 521 -36.68 6.08 9.12
C ASP A 521 -37.25 4.73 9.56
N ALA A 522 -36.67 3.63 9.05
CA ALA A 522 -37.08 2.28 9.38
C ALA A 522 -36.79 1.90 10.85
N VAL A 523 -35.81 2.55 11.50
CA VAL A 523 -35.55 2.44 12.95
C VAL A 523 -36.57 3.24 13.76
N GLU A 524 -36.93 4.45 13.35
CA GLU A 524 -37.94 5.25 14.04
C GLU A 524 -39.32 4.58 13.99
N LEU A 525 -39.67 3.96 12.85
CA LEU A 525 -40.90 3.18 12.68
C LEU A 525 -40.92 1.88 13.52
N GLU A 526 -39.77 1.21 13.71
CA GLU A 526 -39.66 0.00 14.54
C GLU A 526 -39.51 0.25 16.05
N THR A 527 -39.35 1.50 16.50
CA THR A 527 -39.01 1.83 17.90
C THR A 527 -40.18 2.51 18.64
N PRO A 528 -41.14 1.76 19.23
CA PRO A 528 -42.35 2.33 19.81
C PRO A 528 -42.15 3.15 21.10
N ASP A 529 -41.06 2.93 21.86
CA ASP A 529 -40.75 3.76 23.03
C ASP A 529 -39.74 4.86 22.68
N LYS A 530 -40.25 6.03 22.29
CA LYS A 530 -39.47 7.23 21.92
C LYS A 530 -38.53 7.76 23.03
N ARG A 531 -38.49 7.14 24.21
CA ARG A 531 -37.51 7.41 25.28
C ARG A 531 -36.20 6.63 25.13
N LYS A 532 -36.19 5.49 24.43
CA LYS A 532 -34.96 4.81 24.01
C LYS A 532 -34.54 5.32 22.63
N LYS A 533 -33.86 6.47 22.58
CA LYS A 533 -33.07 6.84 21.40
C LYS A 533 -31.98 5.79 21.19
N MET A 534 -32.04 5.07 20.07
CA MET A 534 -30.98 4.21 19.56
C MET A 534 -30.44 4.81 18.27
N MET A 535 -29.15 4.61 17.98
CA MET A 535 -28.46 5.25 16.87
C MET A 535 -28.28 4.31 15.67
N VAL A 536 -28.07 4.90 14.49
CA VAL A 536 -27.53 4.25 13.29
C VAL A 536 -26.05 4.62 13.19
N ALA A 537 -25.19 3.62 13.11
CA ALA A 537 -23.77 3.78 12.76
C ALA A 537 -23.58 3.49 11.27
N CYS A 538 -22.86 4.36 10.56
CA CYS A 538 -22.38 4.09 9.20
C CYS A 538 -20.86 4.20 9.17
N THR A 539 -20.16 3.08 8.93
CA THR A 539 -18.69 3.10 8.87
C THR A 539 -18.18 3.59 7.53
N GLN A 540 -16.99 4.16 7.52
CA GLN A 540 -16.29 4.65 6.33
C GLN A 540 -14.79 4.39 6.46
N PRO A 541 -14.14 3.66 5.53
CA PRO A 541 -12.68 3.47 5.56
C PRO A 541 -11.88 4.77 5.62
N ARG A 542 -12.40 5.85 5.03
CA ARG A 542 -11.67 7.10 4.81
C ARG A 542 -12.23 8.23 5.67
N ARG A 543 -11.36 8.84 6.51
CA ARG A 543 -11.68 10.01 7.34
C ARG A 543 -12.37 11.14 6.56
N VAL A 544 -11.91 11.42 5.34
CA VAL A 544 -12.47 12.50 4.50
C VAL A 544 -13.90 12.17 4.08
N ALA A 545 -14.19 10.91 3.71
CA ALA A 545 -15.52 10.45 3.34
C ALA A 545 -16.51 10.57 4.52
N ALA A 546 -16.12 10.10 5.71
CA ALA A 546 -16.90 10.28 6.94
C ALA A 546 -17.26 11.76 7.20
N MET A 547 -16.31 12.68 6.98
CA MET A 547 -16.50 14.13 7.18
C MET A 547 -17.25 14.84 6.04
N SER A 548 -17.27 14.29 4.82
CA SER A 548 -17.97 14.88 3.67
C SER A 548 -19.41 14.38 3.60
N VAL A 549 -19.63 13.06 3.71
CA VAL A 549 -20.97 12.46 3.68
C VAL A 549 -21.79 12.93 4.87
N SER A 550 -21.24 12.96 6.10
CA SER A 550 -22.00 13.43 7.27
C SER A 550 -22.49 14.87 7.12
N ARG A 551 -21.70 15.74 6.50
CA ARG A 551 -22.10 17.12 6.23
C ARG A 551 -23.17 17.18 5.14
N ARG A 552 -22.99 16.43 4.06
CA ARG A 552 -23.95 16.36 2.96
C ARG A 552 -25.32 15.85 3.44
N VAL A 553 -25.33 14.85 4.31
CA VAL A 553 -26.56 14.30 4.93
C VAL A 553 -27.18 15.30 5.90
N ALA A 554 -26.37 16.04 6.66
CA ALA A 554 -26.89 17.12 7.50
C ALA A 554 -27.55 18.24 6.65
N GLU A 555 -26.98 18.56 5.48
CA GLU A 555 -27.55 19.49 4.50
C GLU A 555 -28.82 18.95 3.82
N GLU A 556 -28.92 17.63 3.57
CA GLU A 556 -30.11 16.99 2.99
C GLU A 556 -31.26 16.83 3.98
N MET A 557 -30.95 16.56 5.26
CA MET A 557 -31.94 16.44 6.35
C MET A 557 -32.34 17.79 6.98
N ASP A 558 -31.77 18.92 6.52
CA ASP A 558 -31.93 20.28 7.08
C ASP A 558 -31.60 20.36 8.60
N VAL A 559 -30.50 19.72 9.02
CA VAL A 559 -30.03 19.69 10.42
C VAL A 559 -28.61 20.23 10.59
N THR A 560 -28.28 20.68 11.81
CA THR A 560 -26.93 21.16 12.11
C THR A 560 -25.97 20.00 12.35
N ILE A 561 -24.84 19.98 11.64
CA ILE A 561 -23.80 18.96 11.80
C ILE A 561 -23.25 18.93 13.24
N GLY A 562 -23.30 17.75 13.86
CA GLY A 562 -22.98 17.52 15.28
C GLY A 562 -24.21 17.46 16.20
N GLU A 563 -25.39 17.82 15.71
CA GLU A 563 -26.67 17.62 16.40
C GLU A 563 -27.28 16.26 16.01
N GLU A 564 -28.35 16.19 15.23
CA GLU A 564 -29.03 14.95 14.83
C GLU A 564 -28.15 14.03 13.94
N VAL A 565 -27.38 14.62 13.03
CA VAL A 565 -26.37 13.94 12.20
C VAL A 565 -24.99 14.35 12.69
N GLY A 566 -24.09 13.40 12.90
CA GLY A 566 -22.73 13.65 13.40
C GLY A 566 -21.67 12.74 12.78
N TYR A 567 -20.40 12.97 13.13
CA TYR A 567 -19.31 12.09 12.74
C TYR A 567 -18.26 11.87 13.84
N SER A 568 -17.51 10.76 13.74
CA SER A 568 -16.38 10.47 14.64
C SER A 568 -15.22 9.77 13.96
N ILE A 569 -14.05 10.38 14.06
CA ILE A 569 -12.80 9.92 13.46
C ILE A 569 -11.68 9.99 14.51
N ARG A 570 -10.55 9.31 14.28
CA ARG A 570 -9.43 9.28 15.24
C ARG A 570 -8.98 10.71 15.58
N PHE A 571 -9.14 11.07 16.86
CA PHE A 571 -8.86 12.37 17.48
C PHE A 571 -9.88 13.52 17.24
N GLU A 572 -11.06 13.25 16.67
CA GLU A 572 -12.05 14.28 16.32
C GLU A 572 -13.45 13.68 16.30
N ASP A 573 -14.29 14.00 17.30
CA ASP A 573 -15.69 13.57 17.41
C ASP A 573 -16.60 14.80 17.41
N VAL A 574 -17.54 14.82 16.48
CA VAL A 574 -18.54 15.86 16.25
C VAL A 574 -19.91 15.18 16.27
N SER A 575 -20.30 14.76 17.47
CA SER A 575 -21.61 14.21 17.81
C SER A 575 -22.00 14.61 19.24
N GLY A 576 -23.28 14.48 19.59
CA GLY A 576 -23.82 14.90 20.88
C GLY A 576 -25.07 14.12 21.29
N ALA A 577 -25.70 14.52 22.39
CA ALA A 577 -26.88 13.83 22.94
C ALA A 577 -28.14 13.87 22.04
N LYS A 578 -28.11 14.64 20.96
CA LYS A 578 -29.15 14.64 19.91
C LYS A 578 -28.95 13.56 18.85
N THR A 579 -27.70 13.14 18.61
CA THR A 579 -27.30 12.40 17.41
C THR A 579 -28.02 11.06 17.30
N VAL A 580 -28.64 10.83 16.14
CA VAL A 580 -29.33 9.60 15.77
C VAL A 580 -28.60 8.88 14.63
N LEU A 581 -27.93 9.61 13.73
CA LEU A 581 -27.11 9.06 12.66
C LEU A 581 -25.64 9.51 12.82
N LYS A 582 -24.72 8.55 12.98
CA LYS A 582 -23.29 8.80 13.21
C LYS A 582 -22.43 8.13 12.14
N TYR A 583 -21.76 8.93 11.32
CA TYR A 583 -20.74 8.46 10.37
C TYR A 583 -19.40 8.33 11.09
N LEU A 584 -18.74 7.17 11.04
CA LEU A 584 -17.48 6.99 11.76
C LEU A 584 -16.48 6.14 11.00
N THR A 585 -15.18 6.34 11.22
CA THR A 585 -14.21 5.39 10.63
C THR A 585 -14.34 4.02 11.28
N ASP A 586 -14.09 2.94 10.53
CA ASP A 586 -14.12 1.55 11.00
C ASP A 586 -13.35 1.39 12.34
N GLY A 587 -12.12 1.94 12.41
CA GLY A 587 -11.27 1.96 13.60
C GLY A 587 -11.71 2.89 14.75
N MET A 588 -12.84 3.59 14.60
CA MET A 588 -13.58 4.24 15.69
C MET A 588 -14.73 3.36 16.17
N LEU A 589 -15.50 2.72 15.27
CA LEU A 589 -16.52 1.75 15.69
C LEU A 589 -15.88 0.59 16.47
N LEU A 590 -14.73 0.09 15.99
CA LEU A 590 -13.95 -0.93 16.70
C LEU A 590 -13.49 -0.47 18.09
N ARG A 591 -13.14 0.81 18.28
CA ARG A 591 -12.80 1.36 19.60
C ARG A 591 -14.02 1.55 20.48
N GLU A 592 -15.16 1.92 19.90
CA GLU A 592 -16.42 1.96 20.64
C GLU A 592 -16.80 0.55 21.11
N ALA A 593 -16.60 -0.50 20.30
CA ALA A 593 -16.78 -1.89 20.71
C ALA A 593 -15.84 -2.33 21.87
N MET A 594 -14.63 -1.79 21.98
CA MET A 594 -13.72 -2.07 23.12
C MET A 594 -14.26 -1.56 24.47
N ALA A 595 -15.13 -0.56 24.47
CA ALA A 595 -15.77 -0.01 25.67
C ALA A 595 -17.22 -0.49 25.84
N ASP A 596 -17.85 -0.93 24.76
CA ASP A 596 -19.26 -1.30 24.63
C ASP A 596 -19.36 -2.54 23.71
N PRO A 597 -19.02 -3.76 24.20
CA PRO A 597 -18.83 -4.94 23.34
C PRO A 597 -20.12 -5.45 22.67
N LEU A 598 -21.29 -5.06 23.17
CA LEU A 598 -22.59 -5.34 22.56
C LEU A 598 -23.10 -4.17 21.69
N LEU A 599 -22.30 -3.09 21.56
CA LEU A 599 -22.58 -1.87 20.81
C LEU A 599 -23.98 -1.30 21.14
N GLU A 600 -24.34 -1.26 22.42
CA GLU A 600 -25.72 -1.13 22.88
C GLU A 600 -26.42 0.15 22.45
N ARG A 601 -25.63 1.20 22.14
CA ARG A 601 -26.10 2.50 21.65
C ARG A 601 -26.62 2.44 20.22
N TYR A 602 -26.26 1.43 19.43
CA TYR A 602 -26.63 1.29 18.03
C TYR A 602 -27.74 0.24 17.83
N LYS A 603 -28.81 0.63 17.14
CA LYS A 603 -29.83 -0.31 16.63
C LYS A 603 -29.35 -1.00 15.36
N VAL A 604 -28.57 -0.26 14.56
CA VAL A 604 -28.09 -0.70 13.25
C VAL A 604 -26.63 -0.28 13.07
N VAL A 605 -25.82 -1.20 12.58
CA VAL A 605 -24.50 -0.91 12.02
C VAL A 605 -24.55 -1.13 10.52
N ILE A 606 -24.10 -0.15 9.77
CA ILE A 606 -23.86 -0.21 8.33
C ILE A 606 -22.35 -0.22 8.13
N LEU A 607 -21.81 -1.29 7.54
CA LEU A 607 -20.42 -1.39 7.11
C LEU A 607 -20.36 -1.08 5.61
N ASP A 608 -19.91 0.12 5.26
CA ASP A 608 -19.81 0.57 3.86
C ASP A 608 -18.41 0.35 3.26
N GLU A 609 -18.31 0.44 1.93
CA GLU A 609 -17.09 0.26 1.13
C GLU A 609 -16.36 -1.06 1.50
N ALA A 610 -17.14 -2.10 1.81
CA ALA A 610 -16.66 -3.34 2.42
C ALA A 610 -15.58 -4.07 1.60
N HIS A 611 -15.49 -3.80 0.30
CA HIS A 611 -14.45 -4.30 -0.61
C HIS A 611 -13.08 -3.66 -0.42
N GLU A 612 -12.92 -2.55 0.33
CA GLU A 612 -11.59 -2.05 0.70
C GLU A 612 -10.87 -3.01 1.66
N ARG A 613 -11.63 -3.90 2.34
CA ARG A 613 -11.10 -4.99 3.20
C ARG A 613 -10.01 -4.50 4.16
N THR A 614 -10.32 -3.40 4.85
CA THR A 614 -9.44 -2.77 5.85
C THR A 614 -9.22 -3.68 7.05
N LEU A 615 -8.10 -3.51 7.74
CA LEU A 615 -7.78 -4.31 8.94
C LEU A 615 -8.82 -4.12 10.07
N ALA A 616 -9.52 -2.99 10.09
CA ALA A 616 -10.59 -2.74 11.06
C ALA A 616 -11.93 -3.34 10.63
N THR A 617 -12.28 -3.28 9.34
CA THR A 617 -13.50 -3.88 8.79
C THR A 617 -13.48 -5.41 8.88
N ASP A 618 -12.36 -6.05 8.58
CA ASP A 618 -12.20 -7.51 8.71
C ASP A 618 -12.34 -8.01 10.16
N VAL A 619 -11.92 -7.20 11.13
CA VAL A 619 -12.12 -7.47 12.57
C VAL A 619 -13.57 -7.23 12.97
N LEU A 620 -14.18 -6.13 12.50
CA LEU A 620 -15.59 -5.83 12.74
C LEU A 620 -16.53 -6.92 12.20
N PHE A 621 -16.22 -7.55 11.06
CA PHE A 621 -17.01 -8.68 10.55
C PHE A 621 -17.13 -9.82 11.57
N GLY A 622 -16.01 -10.28 12.13
CA GLY A 622 -16.00 -11.36 13.13
C GLY A 622 -16.70 -10.96 14.43
N LEU A 623 -16.43 -9.74 14.93
CA LEU A 623 -17.07 -9.22 16.13
C LEU A 623 -18.59 -9.09 15.97
N LEU A 624 -19.06 -8.46 14.89
CA LEU A 624 -20.50 -8.26 14.65
C LEU A 624 -21.22 -9.58 14.38
N LYS A 625 -20.56 -10.56 13.74
CA LYS A 625 -21.07 -11.93 13.59
C LYS A 625 -21.26 -12.65 14.92
N GLU A 626 -20.53 -12.25 15.97
CA GLU A 626 -20.79 -12.69 17.35
C GLU A 626 -21.86 -11.84 18.05
N VAL A 627 -21.78 -10.51 17.98
CA VAL A 627 -22.77 -9.60 18.60
C VAL A 627 -24.18 -9.89 18.11
N LEU A 628 -24.40 -10.17 16.82
CA LEU A 628 -25.71 -10.51 16.25
C LEU A 628 -26.32 -11.82 16.79
N LYS A 629 -25.52 -12.70 17.41
CA LYS A 629 -26.02 -13.88 18.14
C LYS A 629 -26.62 -13.45 19.49
N ASN A 630 -25.94 -12.52 20.17
CA ASN A 630 -26.25 -12.06 21.53
C ASN A 630 -27.27 -10.90 21.58
N ARG A 631 -27.30 -10.05 20.54
CA ARG A 631 -28.25 -8.94 20.33
C ARG A 631 -29.20 -9.26 19.18
N PRO A 632 -30.31 -9.99 19.42
CA PRO A 632 -31.26 -10.35 18.37
C PRO A 632 -32.08 -9.17 17.84
N ASP A 633 -32.04 -8.04 18.55
CA ASP A 633 -32.68 -6.77 18.20
C ASP A 633 -31.83 -5.89 17.26
N MET A 634 -30.52 -6.15 17.16
CA MET A 634 -29.58 -5.41 16.33
C MET A 634 -29.64 -5.88 14.86
N LYS A 635 -29.48 -4.95 13.93
CA LYS A 635 -29.36 -5.23 12.50
C LYS A 635 -27.98 -4.83 11.96
N LEU A 636 -27.48 -5.58 10.98
CA LEU A 636 -26.25 -5.31 10.25
C LEU A 636 -26.55 -5.13 8.76
N VAL A 637 -25.96 -4.13 8.16
CA VAL A 637 -25.98 -3.90 6.71
C VAL A 637 -24.53 -3.90 6.23
N VAL A 638 -24.23 -4.63 5.16
CA VAL A 638 -22.88 -4.68 4.57
C VAL A 638 -22.98 -4.26 3.10
N MET A 639 -22.35 -3.13 2.77
CA MET A 639 -22.48 -2.48 1.46
C MET A 639 -21.17 -2.58 0.68
N SER A 640 -21.27 -2.95 -0.61
CA SER A 640 -20.10 -3.07 -1.48
C SER A 640 -20.44 -2.71 -2.93
N ALA A 641 -19.63 -1.81 -3.50
CA ALA A 641 -19.65 -1.47 -4.92
C ALA A 641 -18.85 -2.46 -5.81
N THR A 642 -18.69 -3.73 -5.41
CA THR A 642 -17.99 -4.76 -6.21
C THR A 642 -18.63 -6.14 -6.11
N LEU A 643 -18.32 -7.01 -7.07
CA LEU A 643 -18.94 -8.32 -7.29
C LEU A 643 -18.69 -9.38 -6.18
N GLU A 644 -17.91 -9.08 -5.13
CA GLU A 644 -17.62 -10.02 -4.02
C GLU A 644 -18.83 -10.33 -3.11
N ALA A 645 -20.03 -9.85 -3.46
CA ALA A 645 -21.28 -10.02 -2.70
C ALA A 645 -21.51 -11.46 -2.20
N GLU A 646 -21.27 -12.48 -3.02
CA GLU A 646 -21.44 -13.89 -2.67
C GLU A 646 -20.53 -14.34 -1.51
N LYS A 647 -19.32 -13.77 -1.40
CA LYS A 647 -18.39 -14.02 -0.28
C LYS A 647 -18.92 -13.43 1.03
N PHE A 648 -19.49 -12.22 0.98
CA PHE A 648 -20.16 -11.61 2.13
C PHE A 648 -21.40 -12.42 2.55
N GLN A 649 -22.23 -12.87 1.60
CA GLN A 649 -23.38 -13.73 1.88
C GLN A 649 -22.97 -15.04 2.55
N GLY A 650 -22.01 -15.77 1.97
CA GLY A 650 -21.54 -17.05 2.50
C GLY A 650 -20.93 -16.92 3.90
N TYR A 651 -20.17 -15.85 4.15
CA TYR A 651 -19.63 -15.56 5.47
C TYR A 651 -20.72 -15.22 6.50
N PHE A 652 -21.75 -14.45 6.12
CA PHE A 652 -22.89 -14.10 6.98
C PHE A 652 -24.09 -15.06 6.83
N TYR A 653 -23.82 -16.37 6.90
CA TYR A 653 -24.84 -17.43 7.01
C TYR A 653 -25.88 -17.49 5.86
N GLY A 654 -25.50 -17.06 4.65
CA GLY A 654 -26.41 -17.00 3.50
C GLY A 654 -27.34 -15.79 3.53
N ALA A 655 -26.89 -14.66 4.08
CA ALA A 655 -27.65 -13.40 4.14
C ALA A 655 -28.25 -13.02 2.76
N PRO A 656 -29.44 -12.39 2.72
CA PRO A 656 -30.01 -11.88 1.48
C PRO A 656 -29.06 -10.87 0.83
N LEU A 657 -28.94 -10.95 -0.49
CA LEU A 657 -28.26 -9.96 -1.32
C LEU A 657 -29.30 -9.10 -2.05
N MET A 658 -29.31 -7.81 -1.73
CA MET A 658 -29.97 -6.81 -2.56
C MET A 658 -28.97 -6.32 -3.61
N LYS A 659 -29.19 -6.69 -4.89
CA LYS A 659 -28.48 -6.08 -6.02
C LYS A 659 -29.31 -4.89 -6.48
N VAL A 660 -28.73 -3.70 -6.51
CA VAL A 660 -29.44 -2.50 -6.95
C VAL A 660 -28.84 -2.00 -8.27
N PRO A 661 -29.65 -1.87 -9.33
CA PRO A 661 -29.17 -1.58 -10.68
C PRO A 661 -28.55 -0.17 -10.78
N GLY A 662 -27.53 -0.03 -11.60
CA GLY A 662 -26.78 1.22 -11.73
C GLY A 662 -27.29 2.15 -12.82
N ARG A 663 -27.76 3.34 -12.44
CA ARG A 663 -27.87 4.49 -13.35
C ARG A 663 -26.51 5.18 -13.49
N LEU A 664 -25.58 4.50 -14.15
CA LEU A 664 -24.35 5.10 -14.67
C LEU A 664 -24.51 5.37 -16.16
N HIS A 665 -24.05 6.54 -16.61
CA HIS A 665 -23.82 6.78 -18.02
C HIS A 665 -22.63 5.92 -18.50
N PRO A 666 -22.61 5.50 -19.78
CA PRO A 666 -21.54 4.65 -20.29
C PRO A 666 -20.16 5.31 -20.16
N VAL A 667 -19.17 4.50 -19.80
CA VAL A 667 -17.75 4.88 -19.74
C VAL A 667 -16.97 4.07 -20.76
N GLU A 668 -16.47 4.73 -21.80
CA GLU A 668 -15.61 4.09 -22.80
C GLU A 668 -14.23 3.79 -22.19
N ILE A 669 -13.73 2.57 -22.36
CA ILE A 669 -12.42 2.15 -21.84
C ILE A 669 -11.40 2.10 -22.98
N PHE A 670 -10.33 2.88 -22.86
CA PHE A 670 -9.20 2.90 -23.79
C PHE A 670 -7.98 2.28 -23.11
N TYR A 671 -7.24 1.45 -23.85
CA TYR A 671 -5.98 0.82 -23.43
C TYR A 671 -4.82 1.28 -24.32
N THR A 672 -3.59 1.23 -23.83
CA THR A 672 -2.41 1.42 -24.69
C THR A 672 -2.14 0.18 -25.54
N GLN A 673 -1.57 0.37 -26.73
CA GLN A 673 -1.16 -0.75 -27.59
C GLN A 673 0.09 -1.47 -27.05
N GLU A 674 1.00 -0.70 -26.44
CA GLU A 674 2.23 -1.20 -25.81
C GLU A 674 2.32 -0.74 -24.33
N PRO A 675 3.11 -1.41 -23.47
CA PRO A 675 3.32 -0.97 -22.10
C PRO A 675 4.19 0.30 -22.02
N GLU A 676 3.70 1.34 -21.34
CA GLU A 676 4.46 2.57 -21.10
C GLU A 676 5.58 2.34 -20.06
N ARG A 677 6.81 2.78 -20.37
CA ARG A 677 7.97 2.64 -19.46
C ARG A 677 7.96 3.67 -18.32
N ASP A 678 7.43 4.86 -18.57
CA ASP A 678 7.26 5.92 -17.59
C ASP A 678 5.77 6.30 -17.55
N TYR A 679 5.07 5.77 -16.55
CA TYR A 679 3.63 5.97 -16.38
C TYR A 679 3.27 7.40 -15.96
N LEU A 680 4.22 8.16 -15.40
CA LEU A 680 4.03 9.55 -14.98
C LEU A 680 4.07 10.48 -16.20
N GLU A 681 5.08 10.30 -17.06
CA GLU A 681 5.19 11.05 -18.32
C GLU A 681 4.04 10.69 -19.27
N ALA A 682 3.67 9.41 -19.37
CA ALA A 682 2.51 8.97 -20.14
C ALA A 682 1.20 9.61 -19.65
N ALA A 683 0.98 9.69 -18.33
CA ALA A 683 -0.21 10.33 -17.78
C ALA A 683 -0.29 11.82 -18.12
N ILE A 684 0.83 12.55 -18.02
CA ILE A 684 0.90 13.99 -18.35
C ILE A 684 0.65 14.22 -19.85
N ARG A 685 1.27 13.40 -20.71
CA ARG A 685 1.05 13.39 -22.16
C ARG A 685 -0.44 13.18 -22.49
N THR A 686 -1.11 12.23 -21.83
CA THR A 686 -2.55 11.98 -21.99
C THR A 686 -3.42 13.13 -21.45
N VAL A 687 -3.05 13.78 -20.34
CA VAL A 687 -3.74 15.00 -19.84
C VAL A 687 -3.73 16.09 -20.91
N VAL A 688 -2.56 16.39 -21.49
CA VAL A 688 -2.41 17.45 -22.50
C VAL A 688 -3.16 17.09 -23.79
N GLN A 689 -3.12 15.82 -24.21
CA GLN A 689 -3.86 15.33 -25.37
C GLN A 689 -5.39 15.44 -25.19
N ILE A 690 -5.93 15.05 -24.03
CA ILE A 690 -7.36 15.20 -23.72
C ILE A 690 -7.73 16.69 -23.69
N HIS A 691 -6.90 17.53 -23.07
CA HIS A 691 -7.17 18.97 -23.02
C HIS A 691 -7.23 19.62 -24.41
N LEU A 692 -6.38 19.18 -25.35
CA LEU A 692 -6.31 19.64 -26.74
C LEU A 692 -7.44 19.10 -27.64
N CYS A 693 -7.82 17.83 -27.50
CA CYS A 693 -8.59 17.11 -28.53
C CYS A 693 -10.00 16.67 -28.10
N GLU A 694 -10.31 16.60 -26.81
CA GLU A 694 -11.59 16.08 -26.30
C GLU A 694 -12.55 17.24 -25.88
N PRO A 695 -13.89 17.05 -25.98
CA PRO A 695 -14.89 18.05 -25.60
C PRO A 695 -14.86 18.45 -24.10
N PRO A 696 -15.68 19.44 -23.66
CA PRO A 696 -15.73 19.87 -22.25
C PRO A 696 -15.88 18.73 -21.24
N GLY A 697 -15.31 18.90 -20.06
CA GLY A 697 -15.36 17.92 -18.96
C GLY A 697 -14.01 17.82 -18.24
N ASP A 698 -14.07 17.65 -16.93
CA ASP A 698 -12.88 17.68 -16.08
C ASP A 698 -12.16 16.32 -16.05
N ILE A 699 -10.86 16.37 -15.71
CA ILE A 699 -9.96 15.22 -15.73
C ILE A 699 -9.64 14.79 -14.29
N LEU A 700 -9.73 13.49 -14.01
CA LEU A 700 -9.21 12.85 -12.80
C LEU A 700 -8.02 11.94 -13.17
N VAL A 701 -6.85 12.22 -12.61
CA VAL A 701 -5.61 11.48 -12.84
C VAL A 701 -5.22 10.73 -11.58
N PHE A 702 -5.01 9.41 -11.66
CA PHE A 702 -4.53 8.62 -10.53
C PHE A 702 -3.00 8.50 -10.53
N LEU A 703 -2.33 8.93 -9.44
CA LEU A 703 -0.89 8.77 -9.21
C LEU A 703 -0.63 8.19 -7.82
N THR A 704 0.61 7.82 -7.50
CA THR A 704 0.86 6.94 -6.35
C THR A 704 1.22 7.70 -5.05
N GLY A 705 1.60 8.98 -5.11
CA GLY A 705 1.81 9.79 -3.90
C GLY A 705 2.21 11.26 -4.14
N GLU A 706 2.31 12.01 -3.03
CA GLU A 706 2.54 13.46 -2.94
C GLU A 706 3.60 14.01 -3.91
N GLU A 707 4.82 13.46 -3.92
CA GLU A 707 5.90 14.00 -4.76
C GLU A 707 5.68 13.80 -6.27
N GLU A 708 5.02 12.72 -6.69
CA GLU A 708 4.66 12.50 -8.10
C GLU A 708 3.53 13.44 -8.54
N ILE A 709 2.56 13.67 -7.65
CA ILE A 709 1.40 14.55 -7.88
C ILE A 709 1.88 16.01 -8.03
N GLU A 710 2.72 16.49 -7.13
CA GLU A 710 3.28 17.85 -7.18
C GLU A 710 4.30 18.05 -8.32
N ASP A 711 4.82 16.97 -8.93
CA ASP A 711 5.58 17.05 -10.18
C ASP A 711 4.67 17.10 -11.40
N ALA A 712 3.65 16.23 -11.46
CA ALA A 712 2.66 16.24 -12.52
C ALA A 712 1.90 17.57 -12.62
N CYS A 713 1.38 18.11 -11.51
CA CYS A 713 0.69 19.40 -11.51
C CYS A 713 1.57 20.53 -12.08
N ARG A 714 2.87 20.53 -11.77
CA ARG A 714 3.83 21.54 -12.26
C ARG A 714 4.17 21.35 -13.74
N LYS A 715 4.37 20.11 -14.19
CA LYS A 715 4.61 19.76 -15.60
C LYS A 715 3.39 20.12 -16.46
N ILE A 716 2.19 19.68 -16.08
CA ILE A 716 0.91 19.99 -16.74
C ILE A 716 0.72 21.51 -16.90
N ASN A 717 0.85 22.28 -15.81
CA ASN A 717 0.70 23.73 -15.87
C ASN A 717 1.76 24.40 -16.78
N LYS A 718 3.00 23.88 -16.81
CA LYS A 718 4.06 24.38 -17.68
C LYS A 718 3.81 24.04 -19.15
N GLU A 719 3.41 22.81 -19.46
CA GLU A 719 3.19 22.35 -20.84
C GLU A 719 1.99 23.02 -21.47
N VAL A 720 0.87 23.14 -20.75
CA VAL A 720 -0.30 23.91 -21.22
C VAL A 720 0.05 25.40 -21.32
N GLY A 721 0.83 25.94 -20.38
CA GLY A 721 1.34 27.31 -20.44
C GLY A 721 2.19 27.62 -21.68
N ASN A 722 2.93 26.64 -22.23
CA ASN A 722 3.70 26.79 -23.46
C ASN A 722 2.83 26.86 -24.72
N LEU A 723 1.57 26.39 -24.68
CA LEU A 723 0.62 26.43 -25.80
C LEU A 723 -0.09 27.79 -25.93
N GLY A 724 -0.13 28.57 -24.84
CA GLY A 724 -0.68 29.93 -24.81
C GLY A 724 -2.16 30.01 -25.24
N ASP A 725 -2.49 31.03 -26.03
CA ASP A 725 -3.85 31.31 -26.53
C ASP A 725 -4.49 30.20 -27.40
N GLN A 726 -3.77 29.12 -27.71
CA GLN A 726 -4.28 28.00 -28.53
C GLN A 726 -5.16 27.02 -27.73
N VAL A 727 -5.23 27.16 -26.40
CA VAL A 727 -5.90 26.22 -25.49
C VAL A 727 -6.78 26.95 -24.47
N GLY A 728 -7.70 26.21 -23.84
CA GLY A 728 -8.45 26.72 -22.69
C GLY A 728 -7.56 26.84 -21.45
N PRO A 729 -7.96 27.64 -20.44
CA PRO A 729 -7.22 27.71 -19.19
C PRO A 729 -7.35 26.40 -18.41
N VAL A 730 -6.26 25.92 -17.81
CA VAL A 730 -6.27 24.73 -16.95
C VAL A 730 -6.11 25.09 -15.47
N LYS A 731 -6.69 24.24 -14.62
CA LYS A 731 -6.57 24.31 -13.17
C LYS A 731 -6.17 22.94 -12.63
N ALA A 732 -4.87 22.67 -12.56
CA ALA A 732 -4.35 21.49 -11.89
C ALA A 732 -4.53 21.61 -10.37
N VAL A 733 -5.17 20.63 -9.75
CA VAL A 733 -5.45 20.58 -8.30
C VAL A 733 -4.92 19.25 -7.73
N PRO A 734 -3.92 19.28 -6.82
CA PRO A 734 -3.41 18.07 -6.19
C PRO A 734 -4.38 17.53 -5.13
N LEU A 735 -4.46 16.21 -4.98
CA LEU A 735 -5.28 15.56 -3.96
C LEU A 735 -4.58 14.34 -3.33
N TYR A 736 -4.19 14.48 -2.06
CA TYR A 736 -3.54 13.42 -1.30
C TYR A 736 -3.82 13.55 0.22
N SER A 737 -3.50 12.51 0.99
CA SER A 737 -3.96 12.36 2.39
C SER A 737 -3.32 13.33 3.39
N THR A 738 -2.09 13.79 3.14
CA THR A 738 -1.36 14.78 3.94
C THR A 738 -1.82 16.23 3.69
N LEU A 739 -2.61 16.47 2.63
CA LEU A 739 -3.06 17.81 2.21
C LEU A 739 -4.07 18.42 3.23
N PRO A 740 -4.06 19.76 3.48
CA PRO A 740 -5.05 20.42 4.33
C PRO A 740 -6.48 20.37 3.76
N PRO A 741 -7.55 20.25 4.58
CA PRO A 741 -8.95 20.23 4.12
C PRO A 741 -9.35 21.40 3.24
N ALA A 742 -8.92 22.63 3.57
CA ALA A 742 -9.18 23.82 2.74
C ALA A 742 -8.46 23.80 1.37
N MET A 743 -7.49 22.90 1.18
CA MET A 743 -6.88 22.60 -0.12
C MET A 743 -7.53 21.37 -0.78
N GLN A 744 -7.89 20.34 -0.01
CA GLN A 744 -8.67 19.19 -0.49
C GLN A 744 -10.04 19.63 -1.03
N GLN A 745 -10.70 20.60 -0.40
CA GLN A 745 -11.99 21.16 -0.85
C GLN A 745 -11.91 21.86 -2.23
N LYS A 746 -10.71 22.23 -2.70
CA LYS A 746 -10.55 22.90 -4.01
C LYS A 746 -10.87 22.00 -5.20
N ILE A 747 -10.98 20.69 -5.00
CA ILE A 747 -11.44 19.75 -6.03
C ILE A 747 -12.92 19.95 -6.38
N PHE A 748 -13.72 20.49 -5.45
CA PHE A 748 -15.14 20.80 -5.66
C PHE A 748 -15.36 22.19 -6.28
N GLU A 749 -14.33 23.03 -6.34
CA GLU A 749 -14.43 24.30 -7.07
C GLU A 749 -14.68 24.02 -8.57
N PRO A 750 -15.41 24.90 -9.28
CA PRO A 750 -15.69 24.71 -10.70
C PRO A 750 -14.43 24.82 -11.57
N ALA A 751 -14.54 24.30 -12.79
CA ALA A 751 -13.57 24.53 -13.86
C ALA A 751 -13.39 26.04 -14.13
N PRO A 752 -12.19 26.49 -14.54
CA PRO A 752 -11.97 27.89 -14.90
C PRO A 752 -12.81 28.29 -16.12
N PRO A 753 -13.37 29.51 -16.18
CA PRO A 753 -14.09 29.99 -17.35
C PRO A 753 -13.14 30.20 -18.55
N PRO A 754 -13.65 30.22 -19.80
CA PRO A 754 -12.86 30.59 -20.97
C PRO A 754 -12.13 31.94 -20.81
N LEU A 755 -10.92 32.05 -21.35
CA LEU A 755 -10.12 33.29 -21.30
C LEU A 755 -10.74 34.47 -22.06
N LYS A 756 -11.66 34.18 -22.99
CA LYS A 756 -12.35 35.13 -23.87
C LYS A 756 -13.79 34.64 -24.06
N GLU A 757 -14.74 35.55 -24.24
CA GLU A 757 -16.13 35.21 -24.52
C GLU A 757 -16.23 34.43 -25.84
N GLY A 758 -16.91 33.26 -25.82
CA GLY A 758 -16.92 32.30 -26.94
C GLY A 758 -15.60 31.55 -27.18
N GLY A 759 -14.59 31.70 -26.32
CA GLY A 759 -13.31 30.98 -26.40
C GLY A 759 -13.38 29.53 -25.93
N LEU A 760 -12.24 28.82 -26.06
CA LEU A 760 -12.14 27.41 -25.66
C LEU A 760 -12.46 27.19 -24.17
N PRO A 761 -13.15 26.08 -23.82
CA PRO A 761 -13.54 25.76 -22.45
C PRO A 761 -12.30 25.55 -21.56
N GLY A 762 -12.32 26.17 -20.38
CA GLY A 762 -11.35 25.83 -19.34
C GLY A 762 -11.64 24.48 -18.70
N ARG A 763 -10.64 23.90 -18.04
CA ARG A 763 -10.70 22.51 -17.52
C ARG A 763 -10.02 22.38 -16.15
N LYS A 764 -10.69 21.77 -15.18
CA LYS A 764 -10.09 21.34 -13.91
C LYS A 764 -9.45 19.96 -14.10
N ILE A 765 -8.28 19.79 -13.50
CA ILE A 765 -7.46 18.58 -13.61
C ILE A 765 -7.11 18.15 -12.18
N VAL A 766 -7.87 17.24 -11.62
CA VAL A 766 -7.63 16.71 -10.27
C VAL A 766 -6.57 15.61 -10.38
N VAL A 767 -5.43 15.79 -9.74
CA VAL A 767 -4.31 14.84 -9.75
C VAL A 767 -4.22 14.20 -8.37
N SER A 768 -4.64 12.95 -8.26
CA SER A 768 -5.06 12.33 -7.00
C SER A 768 -4.33 11.03 -6.70
N THR A 769 -4.19 10.68 -5.42
CA THR A 769 -3.98 9.27 -5.03
C THR A 769 -5.28 8.47 -5.15
N ASN A 770 -5.26 7.19 -4.73
CA ASN A 770 -6.47 6.38 -4.56
C ASN A 770 -7.46 6.93 -3.49
N ILE A 771 -7.24 8.12 -2.92
CA ILE A 771 -8.23 8.85 -2.11
C ILE A 771 -9.49 9.26 -2.89
N ALA A 772 -9.42 9.31 -4.23
CA ALA A 772 -10.56 9.52 -5.12
C ALA A 772 -11.01 8.23 -5.83
N GLU A 773 -10.55 7.05 -5.40
CA GLU A 773 -10.93 5.75 -6.01
C GLU A 773 -12.31 5.29 -5.55
N THR A 774 -12.64 5.59 -4.28
CA THR A 774 -13.86 5.23 -3.54
C THR A 774 -14.43 6.47 -2.84
N SER A 775 -15.70 6.38 -2.42
CA SER A 775 -16.47 7.29 -1.53
C SER A 775 -16.62 8.76 -1.93
N LEU A 776 -15.80 9.28 -2.84
CA LEU A 776 -15.73 10.67 -3.23
C LEU A 776 -16.48 10.90 -4.55
N THR A 777 -17.33 11.92 -4.58
CA THR A 777 -18.04 12.44 -5.76
C THR A 777 -17.43 13.79 -6.14
N ILE A 778 -16.70 13.86 -7.24
CA ILE A 778 -16.17 15.12 -7.78
C ILE A 778 -17.00 15.45 -9.01
N ASP A 779 -17.79 16.51 -8.93
CA ASP A 779 -18.68 16.91 -10.03
C ASP A 779 -17.87 17.48 -11.20
N GLY A 780 -18.35 17.18 -12.42
CA GLY A 780 -17.73 17.59 -13.68
C GLY A 780 -16.73 16.60 -14.28
N ILE A 781 -16.31 15.54 -13.55
CA ILE A 781 -15.37 14.54 -14.08
C ILE A 781 -15.99 13.74 -15.22
N VAL A 782 -15.36 13.84 -16.40
CA VAL A 782 -15.70 13.09 -17.62
C VAL A 782 -14.58 12.15 -18.02
N TYR A 783 -13.33 12.55 -17.76
CA TYR A 783 -12.14 11.87 -18.22
C TYR A 783 -11.36 11.32 -17.03
N VAL A 784 -11.14 10.00 -17.00
CA VAL A 784 -10.26 9.34 -16.04
C VAL A 784 -8.98 8.91 -16.73
N ILE A 785 -7.84 9.13 -16.09
CA ILE A 785 -6.55 8.57 -16.50
C ILE A 785 -6.10 7.63 -15.38
N ASP A 786 -5.95 6.35 -15.71
CA ASP A 786 -5.52 5.30 -14.79
C ASP A 786 -4.17 4.69 -15.24
N PRO A 787 -3.06 5.05 -14.59
CA PRO A 787 -1.76 4.42 -14.80
C PRO A 787 -1.62 3.00 -14.24
N GLY A 788 -2.62 2.47 -13.53
CA GLY A 788 -2.62 1.08 -13.04
C GLY A 788 -1.85 0.84 -11.74
N PHE A 789 -1.38 1.90 -11.05
CA PHE A 789 -0.58 1.81 -9.83
C PHE A 789 -1.23 2.47 -8.61
N ALA A 790 -0.82 2.03 -7.42
CA ALA A 790 -1.08 2.67 -6.12
C ALA A 790 0.09 2.38 -5.15
N LYS A 791 0.23 3.18 -4.08
CA LYS A 791 1.10 2.81 -2.94
C LYS A 791 0.30 1.96 -1.95
N GLN A 792 0.74 0.72 -1.72
CA GLN A 792 0.12 -0.24 -0.81
C GLN A 792 0.99 -0.47 0.43
N LYS A 793 0.35 -0.71 1.58
CA LYS A 793 1.00 -1.06 2.84
C LYS A 793 1.39 -2.55 2.82
N VAL A 794 2.67 -2.83 3.08
CA VAL A 794 3.24 -4.18 3.08
C VAL A 794 4.11 -4.39 4.32
N TYR A 795 3.73 -5.37 5.14
CA TYR A 795 4.47 -5.86 6.30
C TYR A 795 5.22 -7.14 5.98
N ASN A 796 6.50 -7.22 6.35
CA ASN A 796 7.32 -8.40 6.23
C ASN A 796 7.63 -8.98 7.63
N PRO A 797 6.96 -10.08 8.06
CA PRO A 797 7.08 -10.61 9.42
C PRO A 797 8.48 -11.17 9.75
N ARG A 798 9.33 -11.44 8.74
CA ARG A 798 10.69 -12.02 8.93
C ARG A 798 11.76 -11.00 9.29
N ILE A 799 11.56 -9.74 8.90
CA ILE A 799 12.43 -8.62 9.26
C ILE A 799 11.70 -7.57 10.10
N ARG A 800 10.41 -7.82 10.40
CA ARG A 800 9.52 -6.98 11.22
C ARG A 800 9.40 -5.53 10.73
N VAL A 801 9.60 -5.31 9.43
CA VAL A 801 9.47 -4.02 8.73
C VAL A 801 8.09 -3.90 8.11
N GLU A 802 7.48 -2.73 8.27
CA GLU A 802 6.34 -2.28 7.48
C GLU A 802 6.78 -1.17 6.52
N SER A 803 6.28 -1.17 5.29
CA SER A 803 6.66 -0.20 4.26
C SER A 803 5.50 0.13 3.31
N LEU A 804 5.60 1.27 2.62
CA LEU A 804 4.72 1.64 1.51
C LEU A 804 5.43 1.37 0.20
N LEU A 805 4.94 0.40 -0.58
CA LEU A 805 5.50 0.04 -1.89
C LEU A 805 4.53 0.48 -3.00
N VAL A 806 5.08 0.99 -4.11
CA VAL A 806 4.29 1.12 -5.34
C VAL A 806 3.99 -0.28 -5.86
N SER A 807 2.73 -0.56 -6.19
CA SER A 807 2.29 -1.87 -6.67
C SER A 807 1.16 -1.71 -7.69
N PRO A 808 0.99 -2.67 -8.62
CA PRO A 808 -0.17 -2.70 -9.51
C PRO A 808 -1.48 -2.74 -8.72
N ILE A 809 -2.53 -2.15 -9.28
CA ILE A 809 -3.89 -2.24 -8.73
C ILE A 809 -4.56 -3.56 -9.10
N SER A 810 -5.69 -3.85 -8.46
CA SER A 810 -6.57 -4.94 -8.89
C SER A 810 -7.50 -4.51 -10.03
N LYS A 811 -8.09 -5.49 -10.72
CA LYS A 811 -9.18 -5.26 -11.68
C LYS A 811 -10.35 -4.54 -11.00
N ALA A 812 -10.68 -4.84 -9.74
CA ALA A 812 -11.71 -4.14 -8.99
C ALA A 812 -11.39 -2.64 -8.82
N SER A 813 -10.19 -2.29 -8.34
CA SER A 813 -9.71 -0.89 -8.29
C SER A 813 -9.77 -0.22 -9.66
N ALA A 814 -9.33 -0.90 -10.74
CA ALA A 814 -9.38 -0.37 -12.10
C ALA A 814 -10.81 -0.07 -12.59
N HIS A 815 -11.82 -0.85 -12.16
CA HIS A 815 -13.23 -0.57 -12.42
C HIS A 815 -13.75 0.62 -11.60
N GLN A 816 -13.36 0.72 -10.32
CA GLN A 816 -13.75 1.83 -9.45
C GLN A 816 -13.18 3.18 -9.91
N ARG A 817 -11.95 3.17 -10.45
CA ARG A 817 -11.34 4.31 -11.14
C ARG A 817 -12.14 4.74 -12.36
N SER A 818 -12.45 3.81 -13.28
CA SER A 818 -13.30 4.14 -14.45
C SER A 818 -14.69 4.64 -14.04
N GLY A 819 -15.29 4.07 -13.00
CA GLY A 819 -16.56 4.52 -12.40
C GLY A 819 -16.52 5.84 -11.63
N ARG A 820 -15.41 6.60 -11.70
CA ARG A 820 -15.40 8.03 -11.35
C ARG A 820 -15.83 8.93 -12.51
N ALA A 821 -15.70 8.46 -13.76
CA ALA A 821 -16.43 9.00 -14.91
C ALA A 821 -17.84 8.36 -14.98
N GLY A 822 -18.69 8.84 -15.90
CA GLY A 822 -20.02 8.26 -16.13
C GLY A 822 -21.09 8.63 -15.10
N ARG A 823 -20.77 9.51 -14.13
CA ARG A 823 -21.65 9.81 -12.99
C ARG A 823 -22.70 10.89 -13.27
N THR A 824 -22.32 11.99 -13.92
CA THR A 824 -23.23 13.10 -14.27
C THR A 824 -23.52 13.19 -15.76
N GLN A 825 -22.72 12.52 -16.59
CA GLN A 825 -22.84 12.40 -18.05
C GLN A 825 -21.90 11.28 -18.54
N PRO A 826 -22.00 10.80 -19.79
CA PRO A 826 -21.08 9.81 -20.36
C PRO A 826 -19.61 10.24 -20.27
N GLY A 827 -18.69 9.28 -20.22
CA GLY A 827 -17.27 9.58 -20.01
C GLY A 827 -16.30 8.58 -20.62
N LYS A 828 -15.00 8.81 -20.38
CA LYS A 828 -13.89 8.01 -20.94
C LYS A 828 -12.85 7.71 -19.87
N CYS A 829 -12.34 6.47 -19.86
CA CYS A 829 -11.24 6.06 -19.00
C CYS A 829 -10.05 5.58 -19.83
N PHE A 830 -8.93 6.29 -19.74
CA PHE A 830 -7.67 5.96 -20.40
C PHE A 830 -6.77 5.17 -19.45
N ARG A 831 -6.69 3.86 -19.66
CA ARG A 831 -5.82 2.93 -18.92
C ARG A 831 -4.45 2.89 -19.61
N LEU A 832 -3.39 3.30 -18.91
CA LEU A 832 -2.04 3.45 -19.49
C LEU A 832 -1.25 2.13 -19.54
N TYR A 833 -1.99 1.04 -19.79
CA TYR A 833 -1.50 -0.33 -19.84
C TYR A 833 -2.34 -1.11 -20.86
N THR A 834 -1.78 -2.20 -21.38
CA THR A 834 -2.46 -2.99 -22.42
C THR A 834 -3.67 -3.74 -21.86
N GLU A 835 -4.67 -4.00 -22.71
CA GLU A 835 -5.79 -4.89 -22.36
C GLU A 835 -5.33 -6.29 -21.98
N ARG A 836 -4.24 -6.77 -22.60
CA ARG A 836 -3.59 -8.03 -22.23
C ARG A 836 -3.08 -8.00 -20.80
N SER A 837 -2.46 -6.91 -20.36
CA SER A 837 -1.99 -6.72 -18.99
C SER A 837 -3.13 -6.54 -18.00
N PHE A 838 -4.18 -5.80 -18.36
CA PHE A 838 -5.41 -5.75 -17.57
C PHE A 838 -5.96 -7.15 -17.31
N ASN A 839 -6.03 -8.00 -18.34
CA ASN A 839 -6.63 -9.33 -18.23
C ASN A 839 -5.74 -10.39 -17.57
N ASN A 840 -4.42 -10.36 -17.77
CA ASN A 840 -3.51 -11.43 -17.31
C ASN A 840 -2.63 -11.03 -16.09
N ASP A 841 -2.22 -9.77 -15.99
CA ASP A 841 -1.21 -9.33 -15.01
C ASP A 841 -1.88 -8.78 -13.73
N LEU A 842 -3.01 -8.07 -13.89
CA LEU A 842 -3.75 -7.52 -12.74
C LEU A 842 -4.59 -8.59 -12.02
N GLN A 843 -4.43 -8.64 -10.69
CA GLN A 843 -5.22 -9.53 -9.84
C GLN A 843 -6.71 -9.13 -9.85
N PRO A 844 -7.67 -10.08 -9.74
CA PRO A 844 -9.10 -9.74 -9.76
C PRO A 844 -9.50 -8.73 -8.67
N GLN A 845 -8.99 -8.93 -7.45
CA GLN A 845 -9.33 -8.17 -6.25
C GLN A 845 -8.05 -7.75 -5.50
N THR A 846 -8.18 -6.74 -4.64
CA THR A 846 -7.07 -6.25 -3.81
C THR A 846 -6.92 -7.14 -2.58
N TYR A 847 -5.70 -7.57 -2.25
CA TYR A 847 -5.46 -8.40 -1.06
C TYR A 847 -5.92 -7.70 0.24
N PRO A 848 -6.77 -8.35 1.06
CA PRO A 848 -7.22 -7.82 2.34
C PRO A 848 -6.07 -7.34 3.22
N GLU A 849 -6.27 -6.21 3.90
CA GLU A 849 -5.20 -5.52 4.63
C GLU A 849 -4.62 -6.38 5.77
N ILE A 850 -5.43 -7.26 6.36
CA ILE A 850 -5.04 -8.23 7.39
C ILE A 850 -3.96 -9.22 6.93
N LEU A 851 -3.88 -9.54 5.64
CA LEU A 851 -2.88 -10.46 5.09
C LEU A 851 -1.50 -9.81 4.90
N ARG A 852 -1.42 -8.47 4.96
CA ARG A 852 -0.24 -7.69 4.53
C ARG A 852 0.17 -6.54 5.48
N SER A 853 -0.31 -6.54 6.73
CA SER A 853 -0.05 -5.47 7.71
C SER A 853 0.45 -6.01 9.06
N ASN A 854 1.04 -5.13 9.88
CA ASN A 854 1.40 -5.48 11.25
C ASN A 854 0.14 -5.66 12.13
N LEU A 855 -0.01 -6.85 12.72
CA LEU A 855 -1.19 -7.22 13.51
C LEU A 855 -1.07 -6.93 15.02
N ALA A 856 0.06 -6.42 15.52
CA ALA A 856 0.28 -6.23 16.95
C ALA A 856 -0.80 -5.38 17.65
N ASN A 857 -1.28 -4.31 16.99
CA ASN A 857 -2.39 -3.51 17.54
C ASN A 857 -3.72 -4.27 17.52
N THR A 858 -4.00 -5.00 16.44
CA THR A 858 -5.23 -5.81 16.30
C THR A 858 -5.31 -6.94 17.31
N VAL A 859 -4.21 -7.66 17.54
CA VAL A 859 -4.12 -8.72 18.56
C VAL A 859 -4.35 -8.15 19.96
N LEU A 860 -3.78 -6.97 20.27
CA LEU A 860 -4.02 -6.28 21.54
C LEU A 860 -5.49 -5.86 21.71
N THR A 861 -6.14 -5.38 20.63
CA THR A 861 -7.58 -5.06 20.61
C THR A 861 -8.44 -6.31 20.83
N LEU A 862 -8.18 -7.42 20.13
CA LEU A 862 -8.92 -8.68 20.26
C LEU A 862 -8.79 -9.26 21.68
N LYS A 863 -7.58 -9.26 22.25
CA LYS A 863 -7.36 -9.70 23.64
C LYS A 863 -8.07 -8.80 24.67
N LYS A 864 -8.13 -7.49 24.46
CA LYS A 864 -8.95 -6.57 25.31
C LYS A 864 -10.46 -6.82 25.20
N LEU A 865 -10.93 -7.33 24.05
CA LEU A 865 -12.31 -7.75 23.82
C LEU A 865 -12.64 -9.14 24.43
N GLY A 866 -11.66 -9.82 25.06
CA GLY A 866 -11.85 -11.16 25.64
C GLY A 866 -11.70 -12.31 24.65
N ILE A 867 -11.15 -12.07 23.45
CA ILE A 867 -10.94 -13.10 22.43
C ILE A 867 -9.58 -13.73 22.66
N ASP A 868 -9.57 -14.86 23.36
CA ASP A 868 -8.36 -15.59 23.68
C ASP A 868 -7.87 -16.49 22.55
N ASP A 869 -8.78 -17.17 21.84
CA ASP A 869 -8.47 -18.01 20.69
C ASP A 869 -8.41 -17.19 19.39
N LEU A 870 -7.24 -16.62 19.16
CA LEU A 870 -6.92 -15.85 17.96
C LEU A 870 -6.64 -16.72 16.73
N VAL A 871 -6.58 -18.05 16.88
CA VAL A 871 -6.29 -19.01 15.80
C VAL A 871 -7.59 -19.46 15.13
N HIS A 872 -8.65 -19.66 15.92
CA HIS A 872 -9.99 -20.03 15.45
C HIS A 872 -10.99 -18.86 15.42
N PHE A 873 -10.53 -17.62 15.64
CA PHE A 873 -11.36 -16.43 15.39
C PHE A 873 -11.80 -16.38 13.92
N ASP A 874 -13.08 -16.07 13.71
CA ASP A 874 -13.82 -16.19 12.45
C ASP A 874 -13.47 -15.05 11.47
N PHE A 875 -12.19 -14.92 11.09
CA PHE A 875 -11.74 -14.00 10.04
C PHE A 875 -12.25 -14.45 8.67
N MET A 876 -12.74 -13.50 7.85
CA MET A 876 -13.17 -13.79 6.47
C MET A 876 -12.02 -14.26 5.57
N ASP A 877 -10.82 -13.73 5.78
CA ASP A 877 -9.56 -14.24 5.23
C ASP A 877 -8.51 -14.24 6.36
N PRO A 878 -8.21 -15.39 7.00
CA PRO A 878 -7.34 -15.43 8.17
C PRO A 878 -5.87 -15.11 7.82
N PRO A 879 -5.15 -14.39 8.70
CA PRO A 879 -3.75 -14.06 8.48
C PRO A 879 -2.84 -15.30 8.55
N ALA A 880 -1.69 -15.22 7.88
CA ALA A 880 -0.67 -16.25 7.97
C ALA A 880 -0.22 -16.46 9.44
N PRO A 881 -0.11 -17.71 9.94
CA PRO A 881 0.28 -17.98 11.33
C PRO A 881 1.61 -17.35 11.74
N GLU A 882 2.59 -17.24 10.81
CA GLU A 882 3.85 -16.53 11.06
C GLU A 882 3.61 -15.06 11.47
N THR A 883 2.67 -14.35 10.83
CA THR A 883 2.33 -12.96 11.15
C THR A 883 1.62 -12.84 12.51
N LEU A 884 0.70 -13.77 12.83
CA LEU A 884 0.02 -13.79 14.12
C LEU A 884 1.00 -14.09 15.28
N MET A 885 1.89 -15.06 15.10
CA MET A 885 2.94 -15.38 16.07
C MET A 885 3.90 -14.20 16.30
N ARG A 886 4.27 -13.44 15.27
CA ARG A 886 5.10 -12.22 15.43
C ARG A 886 4.37 -11.11 16.17
N ALA A 887 3.06 -10.95 15.97
CA ALA A 887 2.26 -10.00 16.74
C ALA A 887 2.21 -10.36 18.24
N LEU A 888 2.01 -11.65 18.55
CA LEU A 888 2.06 -12.17 19.93
C LEU A 888 3.45 -12.00 20.56
N GLU A 889 4.52 -12.36 19.85
CA GLU A 889 5.92 -12.19 20.29
C GLU A 889 6.25 -10.72 20.62
N VAL A 890 5.85 -9.79 19.74
CA VAL A 890 6.03 -8.34 19.95
C VAL A 890 5.29 -7.85 21.21
N LEU A 891 4.06 -8.32 21.45
CA LEU A 891 3.29 -7.93 22.63
C LEU A 891 3.84 -8.54 23.93
N ASN A 892 4.32 -9.79 23.91
CA ASN A 892 4.99 -10.38 25.08
C ASN A 892 6.30 -9.64 25.39
N TYR A 893 7.14 -9.33 24.40
CA TYR A 893 8.35 -8.51 24.62
C TYR A 893 8.05 -7.13 25.24
N LEU A 894 6.92 -6.50 24.88
CA LEU A 894 6.47 -5.24 25.49
C LEU A 894 5.92 -5.42 26.93
N GLY A 895 5.62 -6.66 27.35
CA GLY A 895 4.93 -6.99 28.60
C GLY A 895 3.42 -6.69 28.56
N ALA A 896 2.84 -6.60 27.35
CA ALA A 896 1.41 -6.41 27.15
C ALA A 896 0.65 -7.75 27.26
N LEU A 897 1.30 -8.84 26.88
CA LEU A 897 0.88 -10.21 27.20
C LEU A 897 1.85 -10.83 28.22
N ASP A 898 1.41 -11.89 28.90
CA ASP A 898 2.29 -12.80 29.64
C ASP A 898 2.75 -13.99 28.78
N ASP A 899 3.62 -14.86 29.31
CA ASP A 899 4.17 -16.01 28.61
C ASP A 899 3.10 -17.09 28.31
N GLU A 900 2.01 -17.12 29.07
CA GLU A 900 0.80 -17.89 28.80
C GLU A 900 -0.12 -17.25 27.73
N GLY A 901 0.12 -16.00 27.34
CA GLY A 901 -0.60 -15.30 26.27
C GLY A 901 -1.87 -14.55 26.70
N ASN A 902 -2.08 -14.32 28.00
CA ASN A 902 -3.18 -13.52 28.55
C ASN A 902 -2.85 -12.03 28.56
N LEU A 903 -3.86 -11.17 28.68
CA LEU A 903 -3.68 -9.71 28.74
C LEU A 903 -3.19 -9.27 30.12
N THR A 904 -2.00 -8.67 30.20
CA THR A 904 -1.49 -8.13 31.48
C THR A 904 -2.18 -6.80 31.83
N LYS A 905 -2.06 -6.36 33.10
CA LYS A 905 -2.50 -5.01 33.52
C LYS A 905 -1.83 -3.88 32.71
N LEU A 906 -0.59 -4.10 32.24
CA LEU A 906 0.09 -3.16 31.36
C LEU A 906 -0.51 -3.20 29.95
N GLY A 907 -0.78 -4.39 29.41
CA GLY A 907 -1.46 -4.57 28.13
C GLY A 907 -2.86 -3.95 28.13
N GLU A 908 -3.61 -4.10 29.21
CA GLU A 908 -4.93 -3.49 29.38
C GLU A 908 -4.84 -1.97 29.27
N ILE A 909 -3.96 -1.32 30.04
CA ILE A 909 -3.75 0.12 29.99
C ILE A 909 -3.24 0.55 28.59
N MET A 910 -2.34 -0.23 27.97
CA MET A 910 -1.82 0.05 26.62
C MET A 910 -2.90 -0.02 25.53
N SER A 911 -3.87 -0.95 25.63
CA SER A 911 -4.95 -1.15 24.65
C SER A 911 -5.91 0.04 24.57
N GLU A 912 -6.00 0.82 25.65
CA GLU A 912 -6.90 1.97 25.77
C GLU A 912 -6.31 3.25 25.14
N PHE A 913 -5.04 3.23 24.75
CA PHE A 913 -4.42 4.32 24.00
C PHE A 913 -4.62 4.14 22.49
N PRO A 914 -5.06 5.18 21.75
CA PRO A 914 -5.17 5.15 20.29
C PRO A 914 -3.79 5.37 19.65
N LEU A 915 -2.83 4.48 19.95
CA LEU A 915 -1.40 4.55 19.60
C LEU A 915 -0.87 3.13 19.36
N ASP A 916 0.21 2.99 18.59
CA ASP A 916 0.85 1.69 18.34
C ASP A 916 1.48 1.12 19.63
N PRO A 917 1.52 -0.22 19.84
CA PRO A 917 1.94 -0.82 21.11
C PRO A 917 3.30 -0.34 21.65
N GLN A 918 4.33 -0.14 20.81
CA GLN A 918 5.61 0.45 21.25
C GLN A 918 5.45 1.87 21.83
N MET A 919 4.61 2.69 21.20
CA MET A 919 4.35 4.07 21.62
C MET A 919 3.43 4.13 22.85
N SER A 920 2.44 3.24 22.96
CA SER A 920 1.65 3.04 24.18
C SER A 920 2.52 2.62 25.36
N LYS A 921 3.42 1.63 25.17
CA LYS A 921 4.40 1.19 26.18
C LYS A 921 5.30 2.35 26.63
N MET A 922 5.87 3.09 25.68
CA MET A 922 6.70 4.27 25.94
C MET A 922 5.96 5.30 26.81
N LEU A 923 4.71 5.62 26.47
CA LEU A 923 3.91 6.60 27.20
C LEU A 923 3.53 6.13 28.61
N VAL A 924 3.12 4.87 28.78
CA VAL A 924 2.71 4.32 30.08
C VAL A 924 3.89 4.21 31.07
N VAL A 925 5.08 3.85 30.60
CA VAL A 925 6.29 3.70 31.44
C VAL A 925 7.02 5.04 31.69
N SER A 926 6.78 6.07 30.88
CA SER A 926 7.42 7.40 31.02
C SER A 926 7.38 8.07 32.41
N PRO A 927 6.40 7.84 33.31
CA PRO A 927 6.44 8.39 34.67
C PRO A 927 7.57 7.82 35.54
N GLU A 928 8.03 6.60 35.28
CA GLU A 928 9.15 5.96 36.00
C GLU A 928 10.46 6.72 35.75
N PHE A 929 10.62 7.28 34.56
CA PHE A 929 11.75 8.12 34.16
C PHE A 929 11.56 9.61 34.51
N ASN A 930 10.43 10.01 35.10
CA ASN A 930 10.08 11.40 35.44
C ASN A 930 10.11 12.38 34.24
N CYS A 931 9.72 11.93 33.05
CA CYS A 931 9.70 12.71 31.80
C CYS A 931 8.41 12.52 30.99
N SER A 932 7.31 12.21 31.67
CA SER A 932 6.04 11.86 31.02
C SER A 932 5.38 13.02 30.28
N ASN A 933 5.62 14.29 30.68
CA ASN A 933 5.14 15.46 29.94
C ASN A 933 5.81 15.61 28.57
N GLU A 934 7.09 15.26 28.46
CA GLU A 934 7.90 15.36 27.26
C GLU A 934 7.61 14.19 26.32
N ILE A 935 7.55 12.96 26.85
CA ILE A 935 7.18 11.77 26.09
C ILE A 935 5.75 11.85 25.54
N LEU A 936 4.82 12.45 26.30
CA LEU A 936 3.47 12.78 25.85
C LEU A 936 3.47 13.76 24.64
N SER A 937 4.32 14.79 24.67
CA SER A 937 4.51 15.71 23.53
C SER A 937 5.12 15.01 22.32
N ILE A 938 6.15 14.16 22.52
CA ILE A 938 6.80 13.38 21.45
C ILE A 938 5.80 12.40 20.83
N SER A 939 5.03 11.67 21.63
CA SER A 939 4.00 10.73 21.15
C SER A 939 2.95 11.43 20.29
N ALA A 940 2.54 12.64 20.68
CA ALA A 940 1.60 13.45 19.91
C ALA A 940 2.20 13.94 18.58
N MET A 941 3.48 14.33 18.58
CA MET A 941 4.22 14.74 17.37
C MET A 941 4.49 13.57 16.40
N LEU A 942 4.68 12.34 16.91
CA LEU A 942 4.79 11.12 16.10
C LEU A 942 3.44 10.65 15.54
N SER A 943 2.32 11.05 16.17
CA SER A 943 0.96 10.66 15.77
C SER A 943 0.34 11.52 14.65
N VAL A 944 1.10 12.48 14.09
CA VAL A 944 0.65 13.40 13.05
C VAL A 944 1.62 13.40 11.85
N PRO A 945 1.20 13.89 10.66
CA PRO A 945 2.12 14.13 9.55
C PRO A 945 3.30 15.03 9.94
N ASN A 946 4.44 14.80 9.30
CA ASN A 946 5.69 15.54 9.51
C ASN A 946 5.47 17.06 9.64
N CYS A 947 5.97 17.64 10.73
CA CYS A 947 5.83 19.07 11.03
C CYS A 947 6.72 19.97 10.16
N PHE A 948 7.77 19.44 9.53
CA PHE A 948 8.69 20.23 8.69
C PHE A 948 8.21 20.32 7.24
N VAL A 949 7.95 21.53 6.77
CA VAL A 949 7.65 21.85 5.37
C VAL A 949 8.98 22.13 4.65
N ARG A 950 9.20 21.57 3.46
CA ARG A 950 10.45 21.77 2.69
C ARG A 950 10.18 22.07 1.22
N PRO A 951 9.71 23.29 0.87
CA PRO A 951 9.33 23.64 -0.49
C PRO A 951 10.52 23.53 -1.44
N ARG A 952 10.32 23.04 -2.67
CA ARG A 952 11.42 22.82 -3.63
C ARG A 952 12.18 24.10 -4.01
N GLU A 953 11.52 25.25 -3.97
CA GLU A 953 12.12 26.57 -4.25
C GLU A 953 12.88 27.15 -3.03
N ALA A 954 12.48 26.78 -1.81
CA ALA A 954 12.99 27.36 -0.56
C ALA A 954 13.80 26.37 0.30
N GLN A 955 14.27 25.26 -0.29
CA GLN A 955 14.88 24.14 0.45
C GLN A 955 15.97 24.58 1.45
N LYS A 956 16.90 25.44 1.02
CA LYS A 956 18.00 25.92 1.88
C LYS A 956 17.49 26.70 3.09
N ALA A 957 16.48 27.57 2.91
CA ALA A 957 15.89 28.33 4.00
C ALA A 957 15.08 27.44 4.97
N ALA A 958 14.41 26.41 4.45
CA ALA A 958 13.73 25.41 5.27
C ALA A 958 14.71 24.53 6.07
N ASP A 959 15.85 24.15 5.49
CA ASP A 959 16.91 23.39 6.17
C ASP A 959 17.61 24.25 7.25
N GLU A 960 17.89 25.53 6.95
CA GLU A 960 18.40 26.51 7.91
C GLU A 960 17.41 26.80 9.04
N ALA A 961 16.11 26.87 8.75
CA ALA A 961 15.07 26.99 9.77
C ALA A 961 14.96 25.74 10.64
N LYS A 962 15.01 24.55 10.03
CA LYS A 962 15.02 23.28 10.75
C LYS A 962 16.23 23.17 11.69
N ALA A 963 17.41 23.61 11.25
CA ALA A 963 18.62 23.60 12.07
C ALA A 963 18.48 24.40 13.38
N ARG A 964 17.64 25.44 13.43
CA ARG A 964 17.35 26.21 14.65
C ARG A 964 16.71 25.38 15.77
N PHE A 965 16.03 24.28 15.43
CA PHE A 965 15.39 23.37 16.39
C PHE A 965 16.21 22.10 16.65
N GLY A 966 17.26 21.86 15.86
CA GLY A 966 18.05 20.62 15.87
C GLY A 966 18.67 20.33 17.23
N HIS A 967 18.34 19.18 17.81
CA HIS A 967 18.94 18.71 19.05
C HIS A 967 20.07 17.72 18.76
N ILE A 968 21.23 17.90 19.41
CA ILE A 968 22.46 17.11 19.17
C ILE A 968 22.28 15.59 19.34
N ASP A 969 21.40 15.17 20.27
CA ASP A 969 21.07 13.75 20.49
C ASP A 969 20.02 13.20 19.50
N GLY A 970 19.42 14.03 18.63
CA GLY A 970 18.64 13.58 17.47
C GLY A 970 17.17 14.03 17.37
N ASP A 971 16.44 13.35 16.49
CA ASP A 971 15.20 13.85 15.88
C ASP A 971 14.02 13.93 16.85
N HIS A 972 13.84 12.99 17.77
CA HIS A 972 12.71 13.01 18.71
C HIS A 972 12.75 14.25 19.63
N LEU A 973 13.95 14.66 20.04
CA LEU A 973 14.17 15.87 20.84
C LEU A 973 14.08 17.14 19.98
N THR A 974 14.41 17.04 18.68
CA THR A 974 14.14 18.09 17.70
C THR A 974 12.62 18.33 17.53
N LEU A 975 11.80 17.27 17.50
CA LEU A 975 10.32 17.39 17.48
C LEU A 975 9.79 18.02 18.78
N LEU A 976 10.36 17.65 19.94
CA LEU A 976 10.02 18.26 21.23
C LEU A 976 10.34 19.77 21.24
N ASN A 977 11.51 20.17 20.71
CA ASN A 977 11.90 21.58 20.58
C ASN A 977 10.92 22.37 19.70
N VAL A 978 10.51 21.83 18.54
CA VAL A 978 9.51 22.47 17.67
C VAL A 978 8.17 22.67 18.39
N TYR A 979 7.68 21.64 19.09
CA TYR A 979 6.43 21.71 19.83
C TYR A 979 6.50 22.72 20.99
N HIS A 980 7.59 22.74 21.76
CA HIS A 980 7.79 23.73 22.82
C HIS A 980 7.88 25.16 22.27
N ALA A 981 8.62 25.39 21.19
CA ALA A 981 8.73 26.70 20.57
C ALA A 981 7.37 27.21 20.03
N TYR A 982 6.56 26.34 19.44
CA TYR A 982 5.20 26.67 18.98
C TYR A 982 4.29 27.12 20.12
N LYS A 983 4.29 26.39 21.25
CA LYS A 983 3.49 26.78 22.44
C LYS A 983 4.02 28.04 23.11
N GLN A 984 5.34 28.29 23.09
CA GLN A 984 5.96 29.53 23.58
C GLN A 984 5.59 30.75 22.71
N ASN A 985 5.42 30.57 21.41
CA ASN A 985 4.98 31.62 20.47
C ASN A 985 3.44 31.70 20.35
N ASN A 986 2.71 31.29 21.38
CA ASN A 986 1.25 31.38 21.50
C ASN A 986 0.48 30.82 20.28
N GLU A 987 0.97 29.73 19.69
CA GLU A 987 0.35 29.02 18.56
C GLU A 987 0.24 29.81 17.24
N ASP A 988 0.99 30.91 17.11
CA ASP A 988 0.92 31.87 16.01
C ASP A 988 1.11 31.23 14.60
N PRO A 989 0.14 31.43 13.68
CA PRO A 989 0.28 31.02 12.28
C PRO A 989 1.51 31.63 11.59
N SER A 990 1.87 32.87 11.92
CA SER A 990 2.93 33.66 11.28
C SER A 990 4.30 33.06 11.60
N TRP A 991 4.57 32.83 12.88
CA TRP A 991 5.73 32.10 13.38
C TRP A 991 5.88 30.72 12.72
N CYS A 992 4.79 29.97 12.54
CA CYS A 992 4.84 28.69 11.84
C CYS A 992 5.30 28.86 10.38
N TYR A 993 4.80 29.85 9.66
CA TYR A 993 5.19 30.13 8.28
C TYR A 993 6.68 30.51 8.16
N GLU A 994 7.16 31.44 8.99
CA GLU A 994 8.56 31.90 9.02
C GLU A 994 9.58 30.82 9.40
N ASN A 995 9.13 29.78 10.12
CA ASN A 995 9.96 28.66 10.54
C ASN A 995 9.79 27.40 9.68
N PHE A 996 9.03 27.48 8.57
CA PHE A 996 8.71 26.35 7.69
C PHE A 996 8.05 25.17 8.43
N ILE A 997 7.15 25.50 9.37
CA ILE A 997 6.45 24.53 10.22
C ILE A 997 4.98 24.41 9.82
N ASN A 998 4.50 23.17 9.73
CA ASN A 998 3.11 22.85 9.42
C ASN A 998 2.20 23.15 10.63
N GLN A 999 1.65 24.37 10.67
CA GLN A 999 0.73 24.83 11.73
C GLN A 999 -0.43 23.85 11.98
N ARG A 1000 -1.04 23.29 10.92
CA ARG A 1000 -2.13 22.31 11.07
C ARG A 1000 -1.64 21.00 11.68
N GLY A 1001 -0.44 20.56 11.32
CA GLY A 1001 0.23 19.42 11.97
C GLY A 1001 0.39 19.64 13.47
N LEU A 1002 0.89 20.81 13.87
CA LEU A 1002 1.07 21.13 15.30
C LEU A 1002 -0.25 21.32 16.06
N LYS A 1003 -1.25 21.98 15.46
CA LYS A 1003 -2.59 22.08 16.08
C LYS A 1003 -3.25 20.70 16.24
N SER A 1004 -3.02 19.79 15.28
CA SER A 1004 -3.45 18.39 15.41
C SER A 1004 -2.67 17.68 16.53
N ALA A 1005 -1.36 17.89 16.64
CA ALA A 1005 -0.55 17.30 17.71
C ALA A 1005 -0.99 17.80 19.09
N ASP A 1006 -1.28 19.09 19.25
CA ASP A 1006 -1.78 19.64 20.51
C ASP A 1006 -3.14 19.00 20.91
N ASN A 1007 -4.08 18.87 19.97
CA ASN A 1007 -5.32 18.13 20.19
C ASN A 1007 -5.03 16.67 20.62
N VAL A 1008 -4.21 15.92 19.87
CA VAL A 1008 -3.79 14.55 20.23
C VAL A 1008 -3.25 14.52 21.66
N ARG A 1009 -2.33 15.44 22.00
CA ARG A 1009 -1.73 15.56 23.33
C ARG A 1009 -2.80 15.76 24.41
N GLN A 1010 -3.77 16.64 24.20
CA GLN A 1010 -4.90 16.86 25.12
C GLN A 1010 -5.81 15.63 25.27
N GLN A 1011 -5.92 14.77 24.25
CA GLN A 1011 -6.66 13.50 24.36
C GLN A 1011 -5.88 12.49 25.19
N LEU A 1012 -4.57 12.35 24.93
CA LEU A 1012 -3.68 11.48 25.67
C LEU A 1012 -3.58 11.89 27.15
N VAL A 1013 -3.58 13.19 27.48
CA VAL A 1013 -3.70 13.70 28.87
C VAL A 1013 -4.95 13.15 29.56
N ARG A 1014 -6.11 13.17 28.89
CA ARG A 1014 -7.37 12.66 29.47
C ARG A 1014 -7.31 11.15 29.74
N ILE A 1015 -6.69 10.38 28.84
CA ILE A 1015 -6.51 8.92 29.02
C ILE A 1015 -5.52 8.63 30.16
N MET A 1016 -4.39 9.35 30.22
CA MET A 1016 -3.43 9.22 31.32
C MET A 1016 -4.06 9.58 32.68
N GLY A 1017 -4.86 10.64 32.74
CA GLY A 1017 -5.61 11.03 33.93
C GLY A 1017 -6.61 9.97 34.39
N ARG A 1018 -7.36 9.35 33.45
CA ARG A 1018 -8.31 8.25 33.74
C ARG A 1018 -7.62 7.04 34.39
N PHE A 1019 -6.37 6.76 34.02
CA PHE A 1019 -5.57 5.67 34.61
C PHE A 1019 -4.63 6.12 35.75
N ASN A 1020 -4.76 7.35 36.25
CA ASN A 1020 -3.91 7.94 37.30
C ASN A 1020 -2.39 7.92 36.97
N LEU A 1021 -2.02 7.94 35.69
CA LEU A 1021 -0.63 7.99 35.26
C LEU A 1021 -0.06 9.39 35.53
N LYS A 1022 0.96 9.46 36.40
CA LYS A 1022 1.58 10.71 36.86
C LYS A 1022 2.14 11.52 35.69
N LEU A 1023 1.58 12.71 35.47
CA LEU A 1023 2.18 13.73 34.62
C LEU A 1023 3.32 14.41 35.39
N CYS A 1024 4.53 14.32 34.87
CA CYS A 1024 5.74 14.85 35.48
C CYS A 1024 6.80 15.22 34.45
N SER A 1025 7.69 16.10 34.85
CA SER A 1025 8.86 16.55 34.09
C SER A 1025 10.05 16.61 35.06
N THR A 1026 11.26 16.42 34.55
CA THR A 1026 12.51 16.64 35.28
C THR A 1026 12.84 18.14 35.17
N ASP A 1027 13.53 18.75 36.14
CA ASP A 1027 14.06 20.12 35.95
C ASP A 1027 14.92 20.18 34.67
N PHE A 1028 14.63 21.14 33.81
CA PHE A 1028 15.33 21.37 32.54
C PHE A 1028 16.83 21.63 32.73
N ASN A 1029 17.22 22.20 33.86
CA ASN A 1029 18.63 22.46 34.20
C ASN A 1029 19.35 21.18 34.69
N SER A 1030 18.62 20.09 34.95
CA SER A 1030 19.22 18.81 35.30
C SER A 1030 19.90 18.15 34.10
N ARG A 1031 21.13 17.68 34.32
CA ARG A 1031 21.85 16.82 33.36
C ARG A 1031 21.03 15.62 32.91
N ASP A 1032 20.14 15.12 33.76
CA ASP A 1032 19.35 13.93 33.49
C ASP A 1032 18.09 14.19 32.65
N TYR A 1033 17.71 15.45 32.37
CA TYR A 1033 16.50 15.81 31.61
C TYR A 1033 16.41 15.06 30.28
N TYR A 1034 17.38 15.27 29.38
CA TYR A 1034 17.41 14.59 28.08
C TYR A 1034 17.74 13.10 28.19
N ILE A 1035 18.52 12.68 29.19
CA ILE A 1035 18.86 11.27 29.44
C ILE A 1035 17.60 10.47 29.80
N ASN A 1036 16.74 11.02 30.64
CA ASN A 1036 15.48 10.41 31.07
C ASN A 1036 14.51 10.25 29.89
N ILE A 1037 14.37 11.27 29.04
CA ILE A 1037 13.56 11.19 27.81
C ILE A 1037 14.10 10.09 26.87
N ARG A 1038 15.42 10.05 26.64
CA ARG A 1038 16.07 9.03 25.79
C ARG A 1038 15.90 7.60 26.33
N LYS A 1039 15.96 7.41 27.65
CA LYS A 1039 15.67 6.12 28.31
C LYS A 1039 14.20 5.71 28.21
N ALA A 1040 13.26 6.65 28.42
CA ALA A 1040 11.83 6.37 28.30
C ALA A 1040 11.42 5.97 26.87
N MET A 1041 11.98 6.64 25.85
CA MET A 1041 11.76 6.22 24.45
C MET A 1041 12.26 4.79 24.20
N LEU A 1042 13.43 4.45 24.72
CA LEU A 1042 13.98 3.10 24.62
C LEU A 1042 13.07 2.03 25.28
N ALA A 1043 12.36 2.36 26.37
CA ALA A 1043 11.45 1.41 27.03
C ALA A 1043 10.26 0.93 26.17
N GLY A 1044 9.91 1.66 25.11
CA GLY A 1044 8.99 1.21 24.06
C GLY A 1044 9.67 0.73 22.78
N TYR A 1045 10.74 1.42 22.35
CA TYR A 1045 11.39 1.21 21.04
C TYR A 1045 12.65 0.33 21.09
N PHE A 1046 12.89 -0.44 22.15
CA PHE A 1046 14.06 -1.32 22.29
C PHE A 1046 14.20 -2.40 21.19
N MET A 1047 13.12 -2.73 20.47
CA MET A 1047 13.15 -3.61 19.30
C MET A 1047 13.65 -2.89 18.04
N GLN A 1048 13.50 -1.56 17.97
CA GLN A 1048 13.85 -0.71 16.82
C GLN A 1048 15.16 0.04 17.08
N VAL A 1049 16.23 -0.75 17.26
CA VAL A 1049 17.59 -0.27 17.53
C VAL A 1049 18.53 -0.69 16.41
N ALA A 1050 19.48 0.17 16.07
CA ALA A 1050 20.56 -0.15 15.14
C ALA A 1050 21.94 0.19 15.72
N HIS A 1051 22.93 -0.62 15.35
CA HIS A 1051 24.34 -0.51 15.76
C HIS A 1051 25.21 -0.04 14.58
N LEU A 1052 26.20 0.82 14.84
CA LEU A 1052 27.13 1.32 13.82
C LEU A 1052 28.28 0.33 13.57
N GLU A 1053 28.29 -0.31 12.40
CA GLU A 1053 29.40 -1.17 11.98
C GLU A 1053 30.60 -0.33 11.53
N ARG A 1054 31.82 -0.88 11.67
CA ARG A 1054 33.11 -0.19 11.33
C ARG A 1054 33.21 0.32 9.88
N THR A 1055 32.37 -0.21 9.00
CA THR A 1055 32.17 0.17 7.59
C THR A 1055 31.35 1.45 7.41
N GLY A 1056 30.83 2.05 8.48
CA GLY A 1056 30.10 3.33 8.47
C GLY A 1056 28.63 3.22 8.05
N HIS A 1057 28.10 2.01 7.92
CA HIS A 1057 26.66 1.72 7.84
C HIS A 1057 26.14 1.20 9.18
N TYR A 1058 24.83 1.23 9.38
CA TYR A 1058 24.19 0.67 10.56
C TYR A 1058 23.61 -0.72 10.26
N LEU A 1059 23.44 -1.53 11.30
CA LEU A 1059 22.85 -2.86 11.27
C LEU A 1059 21.74 -2.95 12.30
N THR A 1060 20.52 -3.37 11.92
CA THR A 1060 19.39 -3.49 12.86
C THR A 1060 19.57 -4.68 13.82
N VAL A 1061 19.13 -4.50 15.07
CA VAL A 1061 19.20 -5.51 16.13
C VAL A 1061 18.30 -6.72 15.81
N LYS A 1062 18.82 -7.93 16.06
CA LYS A 1062 18.26 -9.25 15.71
C LYS A 1062 18.05 -9.51 14.21
N ASP A 1063 17.43 -8.61 13.46
CA ASP A 1063 17.06 -8.82 12.04
C ASP A 1063 18.22 -8.57 11.06
N ASN A 1064 19.32 -7.97 11.52
CA ASN A 1064 20.56 -7.73 10.77
C ASN A 1064 20.38 -7.03 9.41
N GLN A 1065 19.45 -6.08 9.31
CA GLN A 1065 19.25 -5.30 8.09
C GLN A 1065 20.28 -4.17 8.01
N THR A 1066 21.03 -4.10 6.90
CA THR A 1066 21.91 -2.97 6.61
C THR A 1066 21.08 -1.73 6.30
N VAL A 1067 21.32 -0.65 7.06
CA VAL A 1067 20.59 0.64 6.94
C VAL A 1067 21.52 1.85 7.04
N HIS A 1068 21.01 2.99 6.60
CA HIS A 1068 21.66 4.30 6.75
C HIS A 1068 20.74 5.28 7.50
N LEU A 1069 21.29 6.34 8.10
CA LEU A 1069 20.47 7.44 8.60
C LEU A 1069 19.75 8.13 7.43
N HIS A 1070 18.45 8.37 7.56
CA HIS A 1070 17.69 9.08 6.53
C HIS A 1070 18.23 10.51 6.35
N PRO A 1071 18.37 11.06 5.13
CA PRO A 1071 18.99 12.37 4.90
C PRO A 1071 18.31 13.56 5.58
N SER A 1072 17.09 13.40 6.10
CA SER A 1072 16.36 14.43 6.84
C SER A 1072 16.67 14.49 8.35
N ASN A 1073 17.54 13.62 8.87
CA ASN A 1073 17.87 13.57 10.30
C ASN A 1073 18.73 14.79 10.73
N CYS A 1074 18.68 15.15 12.01
CA CYS A 1074 19.40 16.29 12.58
C CYS A 1074 20.74 15.96 13.27
N LEU A 1075 21.25 14.73 13.17
CA LEU A 1075 22.56 14.36 13.73
C LEU A 1075 23.69 14.82 12.79
N ASP A 1076 24.63 15.58 13.35
CA ASP A 1076 25.88 15.98 12.70
C ASP A 1076 26.94 14.86 12.70
N HIS A 1077 26.78 13.88 13.58
CA HIS A 1077 27.66 12.74 13.79
C HIS A 1077 26.93 11.40 13.61
N LYS A 1078 27.66 10.28 13.80
CA LYS A 1078 27.08 8.93 13.82
C LYS A 1078 27.29 8.30 15.20
N PRO A 1079 26.25 8.21 16.04
CA PRO A 1079 26.32 7.45 17.29
C PRO A 1079 26.64 5.98 17.08
N GLU A 1080 27.20 5.31 18.10
CA GLU A 1080 27.45 3.86 18.06
C GLU A 1080 26.14 3.06 18.07
N TRP A 1081 25.13 3.56 18.78
CA TRP A 1081 23.81 2.96 18.92
C TRP A 1081 22.72 4.01 18.75
N VAL A 1082 21.65 3.66 18.02
CA VAL A 1082 20.50 4.55 17.82
C VAL A 1082 19.17 3.81 17.95
N ILE A 1083 18.15 4.49 18.48
CA ILE A 1083 16.74 4.14 18.28
C ILE A 1083 16.22 4.81 17.01
N TYR A 1084 15.27 4.18 16.34
CA TYR A 1084 14.56 4.75 15.19
C TYR A 1084 13.05 4.51 15.26
N ASN A 1085 12.24 5.51 14.88
CA ASN A 1085 10.78 5.32 14.82
C ASN A 1085 10.35 4.55 13.56
N GLU A 1086 11.01 4.76 12.43
CA GLU A 1086 10.54 4.29 11.12
C GLU A 1086 11.68 3.67 10.27
N PHE A 1087 11.37 2.58 9.58
CA PHE A 1087 12.21 1.97 8.54
C PHE A 1087 11.68 2.37 7.16
N VAL A 1088 12.54 2.93 6.32
CA VAL A 1088 12.18 3.48 5.01
C VAL A 1088 12.91 2.69 3.91
N LEU A 1089 12.17 1.84 3.20
CA LEU A 1089 12.68 1.01 2.10
C LEU A 1089 12.57 1.77 0.77
N THR A 1090 13.71 2.06 0.14
CA THR A 1090 13.82 2.70 -1.19
C THR A 1090 14.94 2.03 -1.99
N SER A 1091 15.58 2.74 -2.92
CA SER A 1091 16.83 2.30 -3.57
C SER A 1091 17.98 2.04 -2.58
N ARG A 1092 17.87 2.54 -1.35
CA ARG A 1092 18.58 2.07 -0.16
C ARG A 1092 17.64 1.97 1.03
N ASN A 1093 18.00 1.17 2.02
CA ASN A 1093 17.30 1.13 3.30
C ASN A 1093 17.76 2.29 4.18
N PHE A 1094 16.81 3.06 4.72
CA PHE A 1094 17.06 4.13 5.67
C PHE A 1094 16.29 3.90 6.97
N ILE A 1095 16.81 4.46 8.07
CA ILE A 1095 16.07 4.63 9.33
C ILE A 1095 15.80 6.12 9.55
N ARG A 1096 14.55 6.45 9.90
CA ARG A 1096 14.03 7.82 9.98
C ARG A 1096 13.47 8.12 11.38
N THR A 1097 13.62 9.38 11.79
CA THR A 1097 13.42 9.88 13.15
C THR A 1097 14.30 9.11 14.14
N VAL A 1098 15.57 9.49 14.19
CA VAL A 1098 16.65 8.75 14.85
C VAL A 1098 17.17 9.50 16.06
N THR A 1099 17.47 8.79 17.15
CA THR A 1099 18.04 9.36 18.39
C THR A 1099 19.16 8.49 18.96
N ASP A 1100 20.22 9.15 19.42
CA ASP A 1100 21.35 8.54 20.12
C ASP A 1100 20.90 7.80 21.39
N ILE A 1101 21.43 6.61 21.64
CA ILE A 1101 21.27 5.87 22.89
C ILE A 1101 22.59 5.21 23.28
N LYS A 1102 22.72 4.82 24.54
CA LYS A 1102 23.87 4.04 24.99
C LYS A 1102 23.53 2.55 25.08
N GLY A 1103 24.45 1.69 24.64
CA GLY A 1103 24.33 0.24 24.77
C GLY A 1103 24.11 -0.25 26.22
N GLU A 1104 24.59 0.51 27.22
CA GLU A 1104 24.35 0.19 28.64
C GLU A 1104 22.84 0.21 28.99
N TRP A 1105 22.05 1.11 28.40
CA TRP A 1105 20.61 1.20 28.66
C TRP A 1105 19.82 0.04 28.04
N LEU A 1106 20.31 -0.57 26.94
CA LEU A 1106 19.70 -1.76 26.33
C LEU A 1106 19.67 -2.93 27.33
N VAL A 1107 20.80 -3.12 28.00
CA VAL A 1107 21.09 -4.20 28.96
C VAL A 1107 20.36 -3.99 30.29
N ASP A 1108 20.02 -2.75 30.64
CA ASP A 1108 19.31 -2.40 31.88
C ASP A 1108 17.78 -2.29 31.71
N ILE A 1109 17.29 -1.79 30.57
CA ILE A 1109 15.84 -1.53 30.34
C ILE A 1109 15.13 -2.72 29.68
N ALA A 1110 15.81 -3.48 28.81
CA ALA A 1110 15.20 -4.63 28.11
C ALA A 1110 16.11 -5.89 28.12
N PRO A 1111 16.60 -6.34 29.30
CA PRO A 1111 17.51 -7.49 29.41
C PRO A 1111 16.94 -8.79 28.85
N HIS A 1112 15.62 -8.96 28.85
CA HIS A 1112 14.90 -10.10 28.28
C HIS A 1112 14.97 -10.14 26.75
N TYR A 1113 14.91 -8.97 26.09
CA TYR A 1113 15.08 -8.89 24.64
C TYR A 1113 16.55 -8.92 24.22
N TYR A 1114 17.44 -8.37 25.04
CA TYR A 1114 18.90 -8.31 24.83
C TYR A 1114 19.67 -9.49 25.43
N ASP A 1115 18.99 -10.59 25.75
CA ASP A 1115 19.62 -11.87 26.09
C ASP A 1115 20.69 -12.27 25.06
N LEU A 1116 21.89 -12.61 25.55
CA LEU A 1116 23.04 -13.00 24.73
C LEU A 1116 22.99 -14.45 24.24
N GLU A 1117 22.20 -15.33 24.84
CA GLU A 1117 22.08 -16.71 24.35
C GLU A 1117 21.40 -16.71 22.97
N ASN A 1118 20.27 -16.02 22.87
CA ASN A 1118 19.47 -15.92 21.64
C ASN A 1118 19.87 -14.77 20.68
N PHE A 1119 20.83 -13.91 21.05
CA PHE A 1119 21.30 -12.82 20.17
C PHE A 1119 22.15 -13.36 18.99
N PRO A 1120 21.99 -12.86 17.74
CA PRO A 1120 22.83 -13.29 16.61
C PRO A 1120 24.28 -12.83 16.74
N ASN A 1121 25.23 -13.60 16.18
CA ASN A 1121 26.67 -13.33 16.30
C ASN A 1121 27.16 -12.21 15.35
N CYS A 1122 26.93 -10.95 15.72
CA CYS A 1122 27.40 -9.73 15.04
C CYS A 1122 28.32 -8.86 15.93
N GLU A 1123 28.77 -7.68 15.47
CA GLU A 1123 29.61 -6.80 16.30
C GLU A 1123 28.84 -6.24 17.51
N ALA A 1124 27.57 -5.88 17.33
CA ALA A 1124 26.65 -5.48 18.41
C ALA A 1124 26.66 -6.49 19.59
N LYS A 1125 26.65 -7.80 19.33
CA LYS A 1125 26.74 -8.84 20.37
C LYS A 1125 28.05 -8.77 21.17
N ARG A 1126 29.17 -8.47 20.50
CA ARG A 1126 30.51 -8.35 21.12
C ARG A 1126 30.66 -7.07 21.94
N VAL A 1127 29.86 -6.05 21.65
CA VAL A 1127 29.75 -4.86 22.49
C VAL A 1127 28.89 -5.16 23.71
N LEU A 1128 27.71 -5.74 23.52
CA LEU A 1128 26.80 -6.14 24.61
C LEU A 1128 27.47 -7.10 25.61
N ASP A 1129 28.20 -8.12 25.14
CA ASP A 1129 28.99 -9.04 26.00
C ASP A 1129 29.95 -8.30 26.95
N LYS A 1130 30.64 -7.26 26.47
CA LYS A 1130 31.51 -6.42 27.32
C LYS A 1130 30.72 -5.60 28.32
N LEU A 1131 29.54 -5.10 27.94
CA LEU A 1131 28.67 -4.31 28.81
C LEU A 1131 28.04 -5.17 29.91
N TYR A 1132 27.57 -6.39 29.61
CA TYR A 1132 27.17 -7.37 30.62
C TYR A 1132 28.32 -7.68 31.59
N LYS A 1133 29.53 -7.97 31.08
CA LYS A 1133 30.71 -8.24 31.94
C LYS A 1133 31.13 -7.03 32.80
N LYS A 1134 31.03 -5.80 32.27
CA LYS A 1134 31.20 -4.56 33.03
C LYS A 1134 30.16 -4.48 34.16
N ARG A 1135 28.88 -4.68 33.85
CA ARG A 1135 27.75 -4.57 34.79
C ARG A 1135 27.85 -5.58 35.93
N GLU A 1136 28.18 -6.84 35.66
CA GLU A 1136 28.32 -7.83 36.73
C GLU A 1136 29.54 -7.53 37.62
N ARG A 1137 30.67 -7.07 37.06
CA ARG A 1137 31.80 -6.57 37.88
C ARG A 1137 31.38 -5.39 38.76
N GLU A 1138 30.64 -4.42 38.23
CA GLU A 1138 30.16 -3.26 38.98
C GLU A 1138 29.16 -3.64 40.09
N LYS A 1139 28.33 -4.68 39.89
CA LYS A 1139 27.49 -5.27 40.95
C LYS A 1139 28.33 -5.95 42.03
N ASP A 1140 29.36 -6.70 41.67
CA ASP A 1140 30.21 -7.40 42.65
C ASP A 1140 31.11 -6.42 43.42
N GLU A 1141 31.60 -5.35 42.78
CA GLU A 1141 32.21 -4.22 43.47
C GLU A 1141 31.21 -3.53 44.42
N ALA A 1142 29.95 -3.34 44.02
CA ALA A 1142 28.91 -2.75 44.89
C ALA A 1142 28.46 -3.67 46.03
N ARG A 1143 28.56 -5.00 45.87
CA ARG A 1143 28.38 -6.00 46.93
C ARG A 1143 29.55 -6.03 47.91
N SER A 1144 30.77 -5.87 47.42
CA SER A 1144 32.01 -5.84 48.22
C SER A 1144 32.18 -4.53 49.04
N ARG A 1145 31.39 -3.49 48.71
CA ARG A 1145 31.34 -2.21 49.43
C ARG A 1145 30.12 -2.07 50.36
N LYS A 1146 29.40 -3.16 50.64
CA LYS A 1146 28.21 -3.21 51.53
C LYS A 1146 28.41 -4.23 52.64
#